data_AF-A0A643FYW4-F1
#
_entry.id   AF-A0A643FYW4-F1
#
_cell.length_a   1.000
_cell.length_b   1.000
_cell.length_c   1.000
_cell.angle_alpha   90.00
_cell.angle_beta   90.00
_cell.angle_gamma   90.00
#
_symmetry.space_group_name_H-M   'P 1'
#
loop_
_entity.id
_entity.type
_entity.pdbx_description
1 polymer ?
#
loop_
_entity_poly.entity_id
_entity_poly.type
_entity_poly.pdbx_seq_one_letter_code
_entity_poly.pdbx_strand_id
1 'polypeptide(L)'
;MNRILGICTTALLAAMALGAAALVAACGGSDGDSANAKPQAANDLVVQTLSSPPNFVTAGAALVQIGLPTGITAGSATSVSVNGKPIDATLVSGPRPNTLIGVVQGLPDGTSTVAVSTTDAQGGTHTGSLSVSNTTRTSGVLVPPVTPLICRTAELGLGAPVDADCNAPVSYSYLYRSTDPVKTVLQPYDPAHPPSDMAQTTTDAGVTVPFIVRNERGVIGRWVYDIAILFNPAKPWSATAPQAAWNHKVFWRFGGGCTPGHVQSANSAQAVDNSYNALGRGFAVATSGASVLGNHCDTNLSAEAVLTVKAHLAVNYGYIRYTFSDGSSGGSIQQHALANNYPGLLNGIIMSGTSFPDGLSIGGEFADCHLLRNYFNNTAVALWTDTAQQAAVMGKPDLSTCISVDTNFFGLGAAFSSLVYDPTVGCLLPDNASPPTFSGTMPAPGIYDPVSNRQGVRCTFQDGLVAIFGKRADGFANRPFDSVGVQYGLAALRSGAITPAQFIDLNQRIGGLDVDGGYQSARSAADTDALPAAYLSGQVVDGKSLGNVPIIAWQSYNNQIFHDSFYNWQVRARLTAANGNADNQVIWTFQGNPGSFPQDAFSQMDQWLGKLEADTSSDSQSVKVMRARPAATVDACLIGGTKVTDAAMCLSTYPNFSDPRIVAGADLANLALKCQLKPVDLADYAGKLSATDVDTVRALFPQGVCDYSKPGVGQQPVRTWSTWIVAA
;
A
#
# COMPACT_ATOMS: atom_id res chain seq x y z
N MET A 1 -27.97 -28.64 33.82
CA MET A 1 -29.28 -29.33 33.94
C MET A 1 -30.25 -28.43 34.70
N ASN A 2 -31.56 -28.64 34.52
CA ASN A 2 -32.73 -28.04 35.20
C ASN A 2 -32.51 -27.28 36.55
N ARG A 3 -32.97 -26.00 36.68
CA ARG A 3 -34.22 -25.52 37.35
C ARG A 3 -34.09 -25.40 38.92
N ILE A 4 -34.82 -24.56 39.69
CA ILE A 4 -36.01 -23.70 39.46
C ILE A 4 -36.16 -22.52 40.49
N LEU A 5 -36.76 -21.39 40.02
CA LEU A 5 -37.64 -20.35 40.64
C LEU A 5 -37.61 -19.85 42.12
N GLY A 6 -37.88 -18.53 42.25
CA GLY A 6 -38.60 -17.81 43.33
C GLY A 6 -38.43 -16.27 43.18
N ILE A 7 -39.37 -15.36 42.86
CA ILE A 7 -40.83 -15.13 43.13
C ILE A 7 -41.07 -14.60 44.56
N CYS A 8 -41.73 -13.45 44.86
CA CYS A 8 -42.45 -12.41 44.06
C CYS A 8 -42.08 -10.97 44.58
N THR A 9 -42.76 -9.81 44.38
CA THR A 9 -44.22 -9.47 44.41
C THR A 9 -44.51 -8.07 43.81
N THR A 10 -45.57 -7.96 42.96
CA THR A 10 -46.62 -6.89 42.81
C THR A 10 -46.35 -5.38 43.07
N ALA A 11 -46.99 -4.38 42.42
CA ALA A 11 -47.90 -4.23 41.24
C ALA A 11 -48.18 -2.68 41.07
N LEU A 12 -49.20 -2.06 40.44
CA LEU A 12 -50.45 -2.38 39.68
C LEU A 12 -50.93 -1.10 38.90
N LEU A 13 -51.94 -1.21 38.00
CA LEU A 13 -52.79 -0.13 37.38
C LEU A 13 -52.12 0.84 36.36
N ALA A 14 -52.76 1.27 35.24
CA ALA A 14 -54.01 0.86 34.57
C ALA A 14 -54.02 1.26 33.05
N ALA A 15 -55.03 0.78 32.30
CA ALA A 15 -55.23 0.96 30.83
C ALA A 15 -55.66 2.41 30.43
N MET A 16 -55.79 2.87 29.16
CA MET A 16 -56.25 2.28 27.87
C MET A 16 -55.72 3.10 26.65
N ALA A 17 -55.92 2.78 25.35
CA ALA A 17 -55.95 1.52 24.56
C ALA A 17 -56.13 1.83 23.03
N LEU A 18 -55.67 0.93 22.14
CA LEU A 18 -55.81 0.89 20.65
C LEU A 18 -55.25 2.07 19.79
N GLY A 19 -54.52 1.76 18.71
CA GLY A 19 -54.15 2.75 17.68
C GLY A 19 -53.13 2.33 16.60
N ALA A 20 -53.55 1.53 15.62
CA ALA A 20 -52.81 1.23 14.36
C ALA A 20 -51.44 0.51 14.49
N ALA A 21 -50.77 0.28 13.34
CA ALA A 21 -49.69 -0.70 13.18
C ALA A 21 -48.61 -0.27 12.15
N ALA A 22 -47.64 -1.17 11.93
CA ALA A 22 -46.52 -1.13 10.99
C ALA A 22 -45.30 -0.27 11.38
N LEU A 23 -44.21 -0.96 11.75
CA LEU A 23 -42.82 -0.53 11.57
C LEU A 23 -41.92 -1.79 11.62
N VAL A 24 -41.17 -2.05 10.55
CA VAL A 24 -40.24 -3.18 10.40
C VAL A 24 -38.97 -2.68 9.72
N ALA A 25 -37.82 -3.25 10.09
CA ALA A 25 -36.48 -3.01 9.55
C ALA A 25 -35.90 -1.60 9.77
N ALA A 26 -35.03 -1.48 10.78
CA ALA A 26 -34.11 -0.36 10.96
C ALA A 26 -32.78 -0.84 11.60
N CYS A 27 -31.99 -1.56 10.81
CA CYS A 27 -30.57 -1.90 11.04
C CYS A 27 -29.95 -2.16 9.65
N GLY A 28 -28.76 -1.68 9.31
CA GLY A 28 -27.82 -0.87 10.09
C GLY A 28 -26.41 -0.90 9.49
N GLY A 29 -26.28 -0.67 8.18
CA GLY A 29 -25.00 -0.68 7.47
C GLY A 29 -24.24 0.63 7.62
N SER A 30 -22.93 0.55 7.85
CA SER A 30 -22.04 1.71 7.97
C SER A 30 -21.33 2.01 6.65
N ASP A 31 -22.00 2.70 5.74
CA ASP A 31 -21.35 3.30 4.58
C ASP A 31 -20.53 4.54 4.98
N GLY A 32 -19.42 4.78 4.27
CA GLY A 32 -18.65 6.01 4.41
C GLY A 32 -19.39 7.23 3.84
N ASP A 33 -19.12 8.42 4.39
CA ASP A 33 -19.88 9.66 4.18
C ASP A 33 -20.36 9.94 2.73
N SER A 34 -21.56 9.48 2.42
CA SER A 34 -22.34 9.90 1.24
C SER A 34 -23.33 11.02 1.60
N ALA A 35 -22.87 11.96 2.44
CA ALA A 35 -23.66 12.96 3.14
C ALA A 35 -24.14 14.14 2.26
N ASN A 36 -24.72 13.84 1.09
CA ASN A 36 -25.66 14.72 0.37
C ASN A 36 -26.48 14.01 -0.74
N ALA A 37 -26.57 12.67 -0.73
CA ALA A 37 -27.46 11.95 -1.63
C ALA A 37 -28.93 12.19 -1.24
N LYS A 38 -29.62 13.06 -1.98
CA LYS A 38 -31.09 13.20 -1.92
C LYS A 38 -31.73 11.86 -2.33
N PRO A 39 -32.81 11.38 -1.67
CA PRO A 39 -33.47 10.14 -2.06
C PRO A 39 -33.85 10.14 -3.54
N GLN A 40 -33.18 9.29 -4.33
CA GLN A 40 -33.32 9.22 -5.77
C GLN A 40 -34.63 8.51 -6.14
N ALA A 41 -35.39 9.05 -7.09
CA ALA A 41 -36.63 8.43 -7.53
C ALA A 41 -36.33 7.23 -8.44
N ALA A 42 -37.23 6.25 -8.47
CA ALA A 42 -37.06 4.99 -9.22
C ALA A 42 -36.93 5.17 -10.75
N ASN A 43 -37.15 6.38 -11.27
CA ASN A 43 -37.09 6.73 -12.69
C ASN A 43 -35.92 7.68 -13.02
N ASP A 44 -35.06 8.04 -12.07
CA ASP A 44 -33.93 8.96 -12.29
C ASP A 44 -32.72 8.24 -12.87
N LEU A 45 -31.88 8.94 -13.64
CA LEU A 45 -30.64 8.40 -14.21
C LEU A 45 -29.55 8.29 -13.12
N VAL A 46 -28.83 7.17 -13.07
CA VAL A 46 -27.72 6.98 -12.10
C VAL A 46 -26.41 7.43 -12.73
N VAL A 47 -25.85 8.57 -12.29
CA VAL A 47 -24.59 9.11 -12.81
C VAL A 47 -23.45 8.78 -11.84
N GLN A 48 -22.38 8.14 -12.32
CA GLN A 48 -21.20 7.80 -11.52
C GLN A 48 -19.90 8.05 -12.33
N THR A 49 -18.79 8.33 -11.65
CA THR A 49 -17.46 8.34 -12.27
C THR A 49 -16.90 6.92 -12.44
N LEU A 50 -16.09 6.72 -13.47
CA LEU A 50 -15.33 5.48 -13.74
C LEU A 50 -13.81 5.68 -13.72
N SER A 51 -13.32 6.93 -13.76
CA SER A 51 -11.89 7.26 -13.74
C SER A 51 -11.30 7.35 -12.32
N SER A 52 -12.11 7.80 -11.36
CA SER A 52 -11.74 8.06 -9.96
C SER A 52 -13.00 8.17 -9.09
N PRO A 53 -12.93 8.10 -7.75
CA PRO A 53 -14.05 8.49 -6.90
C PRO A 53 -14.44 9.95 -7.16
N PRO A 54 -15.73 10.33 -7.04
CA PRO A 54 -16.23 11.63 -7.49
C PRO A 54 -15.61 12.82 -6.75
N ASN A 55 -15.10 12.62 -5.54
CA ASN A 55 -14.41 13.65 -4.75
C ASN A 55 -12.90 13.80 -5.09
N PHE A 56 -12.35 12.98 -5.98
CA PHE A 56 -10.95 13.00 -6.41
C PHE A 56 -10.84 12.98 -7.94
N VAL A 57 -11.56 13.86 -8.63
CA VAL A 57 -11.37 14.09 -10.07
C VAL A 57 -10.14 14.99 -10.28
N THR A 58 -9.35 14.71 -11.32
CA THR A 58 -8.06 15.37 -11.55
C THR A 58 -7.88 15.75 -13.02
N ALA A 59 -7.02 16.73 -13.29
CA ALA A 59 -6.73 17.26 -14.64
C ALA A 59 -7.97 17.79 -15.41
N GLY A 60 -9.05 18.15 -14.71
CA GLY A 60 -10.23 18.76 -15.33
C GLY A 60 -11.11 17.81 -16.17
N ALA A 61 -10.95 16.49 -16.02
CA ALA A 61 -11.69 15.51 -16.80
C ALA A 61 -12.06 14.25 -16.02
N ALA A 62 -13.23 13.67 -16.34
CA ALA A 62 -13.69 12.40 -15.80
C ALA A 62 -14.34 11.52 -16.88
N LEU A 63 -14.06 10.22 -16.86
CA LEU A 63 -14.91 9.24 -17.55
C LEU A 63 -16.13 8.99 -16.65
N VAL A 64 -17.34 9.17 -17.17
CA VAL A 64 -18.59 8.92 -16.43
C VAL A 64 -19.37 7.76 -17.04
N GLN A 65 -20.18 7.10 -16.21
CA GLN A 65 -21.21 6.15 -16.61
C GLN A 65 -22.59 6.69 -16.23
N ILE A 66 -23.56 6.48 -17.10
CA ILE A 66 -24.96 6.82 -16.92
C ILE A 66 -25.76 5.52 -16.95
N GLY A 67 -26.34 5.12 -15.82
CA GLY A 67 -27.29 4.03 -15.71
C GLY A 67 -28.69 4.48 -16.11
N LEU A 68 -29.31 3.74 -17.04
CA LEU A 68 -30.66 3.96 -17.52
C LEU A 68 -31.63 3.04 -16.74
N PRO A 69 -32.76 3.56 -16.21
CA PRO A 69 -33.78 2.74 -15.55
C PRO A 69 -34.35 1.66 -16.48
N THR A 70 -34.85 0.57 -15.89
CA THR A 70 -35.42 -0.57 -16.65
C THR A 70 -36.59 -0.11 -17.53
N GLY A 71 -36.48 -0.36 -18.83
CA GLY A 71 -37.44 0.07 -19.84
C GLY A 71 -37.05 1.36 -20.57
N ILE A 72 -36.12 2.15 -20.03
CA ILE A 72 -35.62 3.38 -20.68
C ILE A 72 -34.45 3.03 -21.60
N THR A 73 -34.73 2.98 -22.90
CA THR A 73 -33.68 3.12 -23.92
C THR A 73 -33.31 4.59 -24.03
N ALA A 74 -32.00 4.92 -24.01
CA ALA A 74 -31.56 6.29 -24.24
C ALA A 74 -32.02 6.77 -25.62
N GLY A 75 -32.82 7.83 -25.65
CA GLY A 75 -33.26 8.45 -26.90
C GLY A 75 -32.13 9.23 -27.57
N SER A 76 -32.38 9.63 -28.82
CA SER A 76 -31.48 10.43 -29.66
C SER A 76 -31.19 11.85 -29.12
N ALA A 77 -31.80 12.25 -28.01
CA ALA A 77 -31.62 13.53 -27.34
C ALA A 77 -31.10 13.37 -25.89
N THR A 78 -30.03 12.59 -25.71
CA THR A 78 -29.30 12.56 -24.42
C THR A 78 -28.30 13.72 -24.38
N SER A 79 -28.36 14.55 -23.33
CA SER A 79 -27.49 15.72 -23.15
C SER A 79 -26.78 15.69 -21.80
N VAL A 80 -25.59 16.29 -21.76
CA VAL A 80 -24.73 16.41 -20.57
C VAL A 80 -24.42 17.87 -20.32
N SER A 81 -24.34 18.26 -19.05
CA SER A 81 -24.01 19.62 -18.64
C SER A 81 -23.13 19.63 -17.40
N VAL A 82 -22.30 20.67 -17.28
CA VAL A 82 -21.47 20.96 -16.10
C VAL A 82 -21.94 22.29 -15.53
N ASN A 83 -22.38 22.30 -14.27
CA ASN A 83 -22.92 23.48 -13.59
C ASN A 83 -24.05 24.18 -14.37
N GLY A 84 -24.89 23.39 -15.06
CA GLY A 84 -25.99 23.88 -15.90
C GLY A 84 -25.58 24.37 -17.31
N LYS A 85 -24.28 24.46 -17.61
CA LYS A 85 -23.79 24.74 -18.97
C LYS A 85 -23.74 23.43 -19.78
N PRO A 86 -24.44 23.30 -20.92
CA PRO A 86 -24.30 22.14 -21.79
C PRO A 86 -22.86 21.96 -22.28
N ILE A 87 -22.43 20.70 -22.41
CA ILE A 87 -21.15 20.33 -23.02
C ILE A 87 -21.39 19.37 -24.18
N ASP A 88 -20.48 19.39 -25.16
CA ASP A 88 -20.39 18.31 -26.15
C ASP A 88 -19.67 17.13 -25.51
N ALA A 89 -20.34 15.98 -25.45
CA ALA A 89 -19.85 14.77 -24.79
C ALA A 89 -20.36 13.54 -25.55
N THR A 90 -19.47 12.91 -26.33
CA THR A 90 -19.79 11.67 -27.03
C THR A 90 -20.14 10.56 -26.03
N LEU A 91 -21.41 10.16 -26.03
CA LEU A 91 -21.90 9.02 -25.26
C LEU A 91 -21.97 7.77 -26.14
N VAL A 92 -21.49 6.64 -25.61
CA VAL A 92 -21.57 5.31 -26.25
C VAL A 92 -22.11 4.29 -25.25
N SER A 93 -22.53 3.11 -25.72
CA SER A 93 -22.94 2.00 -24.84
C SER A 93 -21.84 1.66 -23.83
N GLY A 94 -22.20 1.60 -22.55
CA GLY A 94 -21.30 1.26 -21.46
C GLY A 94 -21.10 -0.26 -21.28
N PRO A 95 -20.23 -0.65 -20.33
CA PRO A 95 -19.85 -2.06 -20.13
C PRO A 95 -20.91 -2.91 -19.42
N ARG A 96 -21.93 -2.28 -18.83
CA ARG A 96 -23.05 -2.95 -18.17
C ARG A 96 -24.32 -2.78 -19.01
N PRO A 97 -25.25 -3.76 -19.01
CA PRO A 97 -26.56 -3.60 -19.65
C PRO A 97 -27.25 -2.30 -19.22
N ASN A 98 -27.92 -1.62 -20.14
CA ASN A 98 -28.62 -0.36 -19.92
C ASN A 98 -27.72 0.76 -19.34
N THR A 99 -26.46 0.84 -19.76
CA THR A 99 -25.58 1.97 -19.42
C THR A 99 -25.04 2.68 -20.66
N LEU A 100 -24.73 3.97 -20.50
CA LEU A 100 -23.87 4.73 -21.40
C LEU A 100 -22.57 5.11 -20.69
N ILE A 101 -21.49 5.35 -21.43
CA ILE A 101 -20.26 5.99 -20.95
C ILE A 101 -19.85 7.16 -21.86
N GLY A 102 -19.14 8.13 -21.30
CA GLY A 102 -18.55 9.26 -22.03
C GLY A 102 -17.59 10.06 -21.17
N VAL A 103 -16.74 10.88 -21.80
CA VAL A 103 -15.78 11.73 -21.09
C VAL A 103 -16.38 13.13 -20.89
N VAL A 104 -16.44 13.57 -19.64
CA VAL A 104 -16.73 14.95 -19.26
C VAL A 104 -15.40 15.68 -19.14
N GLN A 105 -15.18 16.70 -19.97
CA GLN A 105 -13.97 17.54 -19.97
C GLN A 105 -14.29 18.98 -19.59
N GLY A 106 -13.26 19.74 -19.18
CA GLY A 106 -13.40 21.15 -18.83
C GLY A 106 -14.02 21.38 -17.45
N LEU A 107 -13.88 20.42 -16.53
CA LEU A 107 -14.26 20.59 -15.14
C LEU A 107 -13.33 21.64 -14.48
N PRO A 108 -13.87 22.71 -13.87
CA PRO A 108 -13.06 23.70 -13.13
C PRO A 108 -12.55 23.12 -11.81
N ASP A 109 -11.57 23.76 -11.17
CA ASP A 109 -11.19 23.44 -9.79
C ASP A 109 -12.37 23.61 -8.82
N GLY A 110 -12.45 22.72 -7.82
CA GLY A 110 -13.51 22.67 -6.82
C GLY A 110 -14.72 21.82 -7.22
N THR A 111 -15.82 22.02 -6.51
CA THR A 111 -17.06 21.25 -6.70
C THR A 111 -17.81 21.69 -7.96
N SER A 112 -18.22 20.72 -8.77
CA SER A 112 -19.12 20.91 -9.92
C SER A 112 -20.20 19.84 -9.97
N THR A 113 -21.37 20.19 -10.47
CA THR A 113 -22.45 19.24 -10.75
C THR A 113 -22.39 18.82 -12.21
N VAL A 114 -22.12 17.54 -12.46
CA VAL A 114 -22.37 16.91 -13.76
C VAL A 114 -23.84 16.49 -13.78
N ALA A 115 -24.63 17.06 -14.69
CA ALA A 115 -26.06 16.74 -14.83
C ALA A 115 -26.36 16.22 -16.24
N VAL A 116 -27.17 15.17 -16.30
CA VAL A 116 -27.52 14.43 -17.51
C VAL A 116 -29.04 14.41 -17.67
N SER A 117 -29.51 14.57 -18.90
CA SER A 117 -30.93 14.44 -19.26
C SER A 117 -31.06 13.58 -20.51
N THR A 118 -32.05 12.69 -20.55
CA THR A 118 -32.48 11.96 -21.76
C THR A 118 -34.00 12.01 -21.89
N THR A 119 -34.50 11.80 -23.10
CA THR A 119 -35.93 11.62 -23.37
C THR A 119 -36.13 10.20 -23.89
N ASP A 120 -37.11 9.47 -23.34
CA ASP A 120 -37.45 8.12 -23.77
C ASP A 120 -38.21 8.12 -25.13
N ALA A 121 -38.62 6.94 -25.60
CA ALA A 121 -39.37 6.78 -26.85
C ALA A 121 -40.85 7.19 -26.75
N GLN A 122 -41.31 7.58 -25.55
CA GLN A 122 -42.67 7.94 -25.19
C GLN A 122 -42.81 9.45 -24.89
N GLY A 123 -41.70 10.19 -24.83
CA GLY A 123 -41.65 11.62 -24.50
C GLY A 123 -41.41 11.92 -23.01
N GLY A 124 -41.13 10.92 -22.19
CA GLY A 124 -40.73 11.07 -20.79
C GLY A 124 -39.31 11.60 -20.66
N THR A 125 -39.12 12.68 -19.90
CA THR A 125 -37.79 13.24 -19.60
C THR A 125 -37.25 12.63 -18.31
N HIS A 126 -36.09 11.99 -18.40
CA HIS A 126 -35.36 11.39 -17.28
C HIS A 126 -34.08 12.19 -17.03
N THR A 127 -33.81 12.53 -15.77
CA THR A 127 -32.62 13.28 -15.38
C THR A 127 -31.84 12.57 -14.29
N GLY A 128 -30.56 12.91 -14.15
CA GLY A 128 -29.71 12.48 -13.06
C GLY A 128 -28.52 13.41 -12.91
N SER A 129 -27.88 13.41 -11.75
CA SER A 129 -26.70 14.24 -11.53
C SER A 129 -25.73 13.63 -10.53
N LEU A 130 -24.48 14.06 -10.63
CA LEU A 130 -23.38 13.71 -9.75
C LEU A 130 -22.65 14.98 -9.35
N SER A 131 -22.46 15.18 -8.05
CA SER A 131 -21.51 16.16 -7.54
C SER A 131 -20.10 15.58 -7.64
N VAL A 132 -19.20 16.27 -8.33
CA VAL A 132 -17.77 15.92 -8.42
C VAL A 132 -16.93 17.04 -7.82
N SER A 133 -15.86 16.70 -7.11
CA SER A 133 -14.80 17.64 -6.73
C SER A 133 -13.60 17.37 -7.62
N ASN A 134 -13.20 18.38 -8.38
CA ASN A 134 -12.08 18.31 -9.31
C ASN A 134 -10.92 19.21 -8.84
N THR A 135 -9.68 18.84 -9.19
CA THR A 135 -8.60 19.82 -9.33
C THR A 135 -7.94 19.71 -10.70
N THR A 136 -7.53 20.84 -11.27
CA THR A 136 -6.79 20.86 -12.54
C THR A 136 -5.36 20.34 -12.40
N ARG A 137 -4.83 20.31 -11.17
CA ARG A 137 -3.51 19.75 -10.84
C ARG A 137 -3.54 18.22 -10.86
N THR A 138 -2.36 17.61 -10.97
CA THR A 138 -2.15 16.17 -10.77
C THR A 138 -1.34 15.83 -9.52
N SER A 139 -0.94 16.85 -8.75
CA SER A 139 -0.20 16.74 -7.48
C SER A 139 -0.96 17.45 -6.36
N GLY A 140 -0.81 16.99 -5.11
CA GLY A 140 -1.44 17.62 -3.96
C GLY A 140 -2.94 17.31 -3.86
N VAL A 141 -3.30 16.04 -3.97
CA VAL A 141 -4.68 15.51 -4.00
C VAL A 141 -4.99 14.71 -2.74
N LEU A 142 -4.09 13.80 -2.33
CA LEU A 142 -4.16 13.00 -1.11
C LEU A 142 -3.08 13.42 -0.09
N VAL A 143 -1.93 13.94 -0.54
CA VAL A 143 -0.85 14.47 0.31
C VAL A 143 -0.17 15.70 -0.31
N PRO A 144 0.40 16.64 0.47
CA PRO A 144 1.15 17.78 -0.05
C PRO A 144 2.38 17.34 -0.87
N PRO A 145 2.73 18.02 -1.99
CA PRO A 145 3.87 17.62 -2.81
C PRO A 145 5.23 17.73 -2.09
N VAL A 146 6.07 16.70 -2.24
CA VAL A 146 7.45 16.65 -1.71
C VAL A 146 8.22 17.92 -2.07
N THR A 147 8.72 18.63 -1.06
CA THR A 147 9.31 19.96 -1.24
C THR A 147 10.61 20.07 -0.42
N PRO A 148 11.76 20.42 -1.02
CA PRO A 148 11.98 20.60 -2.47
C PRO A 148 11.82 19.28 -3.24
N LEU A 149 11.70 19.36 -4.58
CA LEU A 149 11.85 18.21 -5.48
C LEU A 149 12.77 18.64 -6.62
N ILE A 150 13.75 17.81 -6.96
CA ILE A 150 14.73 18.08 -8.01
C ILE A 150 14.25 17.43 -9.31
N CYS A 151 13.88 18.24 -10.29
CA CYS A 151 13.37 17.80 -11.58
C CYS A 151 14.48 17.13 -12.42
N ARG A 152 14.20 15.97 -13.00
CA ARG A 152 15.14 15.15 -13.81
C ARG A 152 14.57 14.70 -15.15
N THR A 153 13.45 15.27 -15.62
CA THR A 153 12.78 14.90 -16.88
C THR A 153 13.73 14.75 -18.08
N ALA A 154 14.77 15.57 -18.17
CA ALA A 154 15.77 15.50 -19.24
C ALA A 154 16.63 14.23 -19.16
N GLU A 155 17.13 13.90 -17.97
CA GLU A 155 17.88 12.67 -17.68
C GLU A 155 17.01 11.40 -17.82
N LEU A 156 15.70 11.54 -17.56
CA LEU A 156 14.68 10.49 -17.68
C LEU A 156 14.12 10.35 -19.11
N GLY A 157 14.66 11.09 -20.08
CA GLY A 157 14.36 10.96 -21.51
C GLY A 157 13.10 11.68 -22.01
N LEU A 158 12.58 12.66 -21.26
CA LEU A 158 11.40 13.46 -21.61
C LEU A 158 11.72 14.93 -22.02
N GLY A 159 13.00 15.31 -22.02
CA GLY A 159 13.43 16.69 -22.29
C GLY A 159 13.36 17.60 -21.05
N ALA A 160 13.72 18.88 -21.20
CA ALA A 160 13.74 19.83 -20.09
C ALA A 160 12.35 20.01 -19.44
N PRO A 161 12.26 20.21 -18.12
CA PRO A 161 10.97 20.41 -17.45
C PRO A 161 10.34 21.73 -17.91
N VAL A 162 9.03 21.73 -18.12
CA VAL A 162 8.30 22.91 -18.64
C VAL A 162 7.86 23.87 -17.53
N ASP A 163 7.94 23.45 -16.27
CA ASP A 163 7.55 24.21 -15.08
C ASP A 163 8.26 23.73 -13.79
N ALA A 164 7.95 24.37 -12.66
CA ALA A 164 8.48 24.04 -11.33
C ALA A 164 7.81 22.81 -10.67
N ASP A 165 6.75 22.27 -11.29
CA ASP A 165 6.16 20.98 -10.93
C ASP A 165 6.82 19.81 -11.68
N CYS A 166 7.96 20.07 -12.32
CA CYS A 166 8.75 19.10 -13.05
C CYS A 166 7.98 18.40 -14.18
N ASN A 167 6.93 19.03 -14.73
CA ASN A 167 6.17 18.45 -15.82
C ASN A 167 6.99 18.38 -17.12
N ALA A 168 6.63 17.46 -18.01
CA ALA A 168 7.17 17.35 -19.36
C ALA A 168 6.08 16.85 -20.33
N PRO A 169 6.21 17.13 -21.65
CA PRO A 169 5.27 16.64 -22.65
C PRO A 169 5.18 15.10 -22.66
N VAL A 170 3.99 14.58 -22.97
CA VAL A 170 3.78 13.14 -23.15
C VAL A 170 4.53 12.67 -24.40
N SER A 171 5.31 11.61 -24.24
CA SER A 171 6.08 10.93 -25.28
C SER A 171 5.51 9.54 -25.54
N TYR A 172 5.56 9.10 -26.79
CA TYR A 172 5.10 7.78 -27.21
C TYR A 172 6.22 7.03 -27.92
N SER A 173 6.56 5.85 -27.44
CA SER A 173 7.39 4.90 -28.19
C SER A 173 6.57 3.68 -28.58
N TYR A 174 6.97 3.05 -29.69
CA TYR A 174 6.40 1.78 -30.14
C TYR A 174 7.46 0.69 -30.06
N LEU A 175 7.01 -0.48 -29.63
CA LEU A 175 7.81 -1.65 -29.39
C LEU A 175 7.12 -2.89 -29.99
N TYR A 176 7.84 -3.96 -30.25
CA TYR A 176 7.27 -5.24 -30.66
C TYR A 176 7.95 -6.43 -29.96
N ARG A 177 7.23 -7.55 -29.85
CA ARG A 177 7.83 -8.84 -29.49
C ARG A 177 8.28 -9.56 -30.75
N SER A 178 9.53 -9.96 -30.81
CA SER A 178 10.08 -10.76 -31.92
C SER A 178 9.74 -12.25 -31.81
N THR A 179 9.75 -12.96 -32.94
CA THR A 179 9.76 -14.44 -33.01
C THR A 179 11.17 -15.04 -32.86
N ASP A 180 12.22 -14.23 -32.90
CA ASP A 180 13.61 -14.64 -32.69
C ASP A 180 13.86 -14.99 -31.21
N PRO A 181 14.20 -16.26 -30.87
CA PRO A 181 14.39 -16.68 -29.48
C PRO A 181 15.58 -16.03 -28.76
N VAL A 182 16.52 -15.38 -29.47
CA VAL A 182 17.61 -14.63 -28.78
C VAL A 182 17.19 -13.23 -28.36
N LYS A 183 16.08 -12.69 -28.90
CA LYS A 183 15.55 -11.36 -28.56
C LYS A 183 14.55 -11.47 -27.40
N THR A 184 15.10 -11.64 -26.19
CA THR A 184 14.32 -11.87 -24.96
C THR A 184 13.53 -10.65 -24.45
N VAL A 185 13.84 -9.44 -24.93
CA VAL A 185 13.18 -8.18 -24.56
C VAL A 185 12.37 -7.57 -25.69
N LEU A 186 11.41 -6.68 -25.37
CA LEU A 186 10.71 -5.89 -26.40
C LEU A 186 11.72 -5.12 -27.27
N GLN A 187 11.50 -5.12 -28.57
CA GLN A 187 12.36 -4.51 -29.58
C GLN A 187 11.72 -3.21 -30.10
N PRO A 188 12.48 -2.17 -30.53
CA PRO A 188 11.91 -0.95 -31.11
C PRO A 188 11.11 -1.22 -32.38
N TYR A 189 9.90 -0.64 -32.49
CA TYR A 189 9.03 -0.75 -33.66
C TYR A 189 8.91 0.59 -34.38
N ASP A 190 9.16 0.61 -35.69
CA ASP A 190 8.86 1.76 -36.57
C ASP A 190 7.56 1.51 -37.34
N PRO A 191 6.49 2.32 -37.14
CA PRO A 191 5.27 2.23 -37.94
C PRO A 191 5.45 2.46 -39.44
N ALA A 192 6.50 3.15 -39.88
CA ALA A 192 6.83 3.36 -41.29
C ALA A 192 7.59 2.18 -41.91
N HIS A 193 8.32 1.40 -41.10
CA HIS A 193 9.11 0.24 -41.54
C HIS A 193 8.87 -0.99 -40.63
N PRO A 194 7.68 -1.61 -40.68
CA PRO A 194 7.34 -2.72 -39.78
C PRO A 194 8.28 -3.93 -39.97
N PRO A 195 8.83 -4.50 -38.87
CA PRO A 195 9.76 -5.62 -38.94
C PRO A 195 9.07 -6.93 -39.35
N SER A 196 9.80 -7.81 -40.04
CA SER A 196 9.25 -9.07 -40.58
C SER A 196 9.15 -10.20 -39.54
N ASP A 197 9.85 -10.09 -38.41
CA ASP A 197 9.91 -11.07 -37.32
C ASP A 197 8.93 -10.76 -36.17
N MET A 198 7.83 -10.05 -36.44
CA MET A 198 6.80 -9.76 -35.43
C MET A 198 6.05 -11.02 -34.97
N ALA A 199 6.07 -11.29 -33.67
CA ALA A 199 5.23 -12.29 -33.04
C ALA A 199 3.75 -11.86 -33.05
N GLN A 200 2.85 -12.84 -33.07
CA GLN A 200 1.43 -12.63 -32.79
C GLN A 200 1.13 -12.88 -31.31
N THR A 201 0.00 -12.38 -30.84
CA THR A 201 -0.56 -12.73 -29.53
C THR A 201 -2.09 -12.78 -29.61
N THR A 202 -2.74 -13.45 -28.66
CA THR A 202 -4.19 -13.55 -28.57
C THR A 202 -4.60 -13.20 -27.15
N THR A 203 -5.46 -12.19 -27.02
CA THR A 203 -5.84 -11.63 -25.72
C THR A 203 -6.87 -12.48 -24.99
N ASP A 204 -7.13 -12.17 -23.72
CA ASP A 204 -8.22 -12.78 -22.93
C ASP A 204 -9.61 -12.61 -23.57
N ALA A 205 -9.77 -11.64 -24.48
CA ALA A 205 -10.99 -11.43 -25.26
C ALA A 205 -11.06 -12.28 -26.55
N GLY A 206 -10.09 -13.17 -26.78
CA GLY A 206 -9.98 -13.99 -27.99
C GLY A 206 -9.51 -13.24 -29.23
N VAL A 207 -9.00 -12.01 -29.08
CA VAL A 207 -8.60 -11.15 -30.20
C VAL A 207 -7.13 -11.36 -30.52
N THR A 208 -6.85 -11.90 -31.71
CA THR A 208 -5.48 -12.10 -32.21
C THR A 208 -4.95 -10.84 -32.91
N VAL A 209 -3.76 -10.37 -32.51
CA VAL A 209 -3.09 -9.20 -33.08
C VAL A 209 -1.56 -9.42 -33.17
N PRO A 210 -0.86 -8.66 -34.04
CA PRO A 210 0.58 -8.48 -33.91
C PRO A 210 0.92 -7.95 -32.52
N PHE A 211 1.97 -8.49 -31.90
CA PHE A 211 2.44 -8.08 -30.57
C PHE A 211 3.24 -6.77 -30.69
N ILE A 212 2.54 -5.69 -31.08
CA ILE A 212 3.02 -4.31 -31.07
C ILE A 212 2.49 -3.63 -29.81
N VAL A 213 3.36 -2.95 -29.07
CA VAL A 213 3.08 -2.26 -27.82
C VAL A 213 3.35 -0.77 -27.99
N ARG A 214 2.44 0.09 -27.54
CA ARG A 214 2.71 1.51 -27.28
C ARG A 214 3.12 1.66 -25.82
N ASN A 215 4.24 2.29 -25.55
CA ASN A 215 4.54 2.84 -24.23
C ASN A 215 4.32 4.35 -24.25
N GLU A 216 3.38 4.82 -23.45
CA GLU A 216 3.14 6.24 -23.18
C GLU A 216 3.92 6.65 -21.93
N ARG A 217 4.75 7.68 -22.05
CA ARG A 217 5.60 8.19 -20.97
C ARG A 217 5.32 9.67 -20.74
N GLY A 218 5.16 10.09 -19.49
CA GLY A 218 4.91 11.50 -19.17
C GLY A 218 5.14 11.80 -17.70
N VAL A 219 4.66 12.96 -17.24
CA VAL A 219 4.71 13.35 -15.82
C VAL A 219 3.29 13.53 -15.28
N ILE A 220 3.02 12.91 -14.13
CA ILE A 220 1.78 13.02 -13.34
C ILE A 220 2.20 13.09 -11.87
N GLY A 221 1.62 13.99 -11.08
CA GLY A 221 1.97 14.13 -9.67
C GLY A 221 3.40 14.62 -9.43
N ARG A 222 4.04 15.23 -10.44
CA ARG A 222 5.48 15.59 -10.49
C ARG A 222 6.43 14.41 -10.69
N TRP A 223 5.92 13.19 -10.88
CA TRP A 223 6.72 11.96 -11.09
C TRP A 223 6.54 11.41 -12.51
N VAL A 224 7.58 10.74 -13.03
CA VAL A 224 7.49 10.12 -14.35
C VAL A 224 6.66 8.84 -14.28
N TYR A 225 5.67 8.72 -15.16
CA TYR A 225 4.87 7.51 -15.34
C TYR A 225 5.13 6.86 -16.69
N ASP A 226 4.86 5.55 -16.75
CA ASP A 226 4.93 4.72 -17.93
C ASP A 226 3.63 3.87 -18.02
N ILE A 227 2.98 3.86 -19.18
CA ILE A 227 1.78 3.05 -19.50
C ILE A 227 2.05 2.27 -20.79
N ALA A 228 2.25 0.96 -20.68
CA ALA A 228 2.45 0.06 -21.80
C ALA A 228 1.17 -0.72 -22.13
N ILE A 229 0.78 -0.80 -23.41
CA ILE A 229 -0.28 -1.71 -23.88
C ILE A 229 -0.10 -2.11 -25.36
N LEU A 230 -0.62 -3.29 -25.73
CA LEU A 230 -0.90 -3.66 -27.12
C LEU A 230 -1.62 -2.53 -27.88
N PHE A 231 -1.08 -2.15 -29.04
CA PHE A 231 -1.56 -1.01 -29.81
C PHE A 231 -1.36 -1.21 -31.31
N ASN A 232 -2.41 -1.03 -32.10
CA ASN A 232 -2.33 -0.98 -33.56
C ASN A 232 -2.18 0.49 -34.02
N PRO A 233 -1.02 0.90 -34.56
CA PRO A 233 -0.78 2.29 -34.99
C PRO A 233 -1.56 2.71 -36.24
N ALA A 234 -2.18 1.76 -36.97
CA ALA A 234 -3.09 2.06 -38.09
C ALA A 234 -4.55 2.24 -37.63
N LYS A 235 -4.80 2.38 -36.32
CA LYS A 235 -6.13 2.60 -35.73
C LYS A 235 -6.10 3.74 -34.71
N PRO A 236 -7.17 4.56 -34.62
CA PRO A 236 -7.31 5.57 -33.57
C PRO A 236 -7.53 4.91 -32.19
N TRP A 237 -7.60 5.73 -31.15
CA TRP A 237 -8.03 5.35 -29.80
C TRP A 237 -8.78 6.52 -29.16
N SER A 238 -9.84 6.22 -28.40
CA SER A 238 -10.40 7.12 -27.39
C SER A 238 -11.01 6.31 -26.24
N ALA A 239 -11.31 6.93 -25.11
CA ALA A 239 -11.97 6.25 -24.00
C ALA A 239 -13.39 5.72 -24.30
N THR A 240 -14.02 6.19 -25.38
CA THR A 240 -15.30 5.71 -25.90
C THR A 240 -15.15 4.80 -27.13
N ALA A 241 -13.94 4.65 -27.67
CA ALA A 241 -13.60 3.74 -28.76
C ALA A 241 -12.19 3.13 -28.56
N PRO A 242 -12.01 2.28 -27.52
CA PRO A 242 -10.78 1.53 -27.33
C PRO A 242 -10.57 0.50 -28.45
N GLN A 243 -9.31 0.15 -28.73
CA GLN A 243 -9.03 -0.93 -29.67
C GLN A 243 -9.30 -2.29 -29.02
N ALA A 244 -9.86 -3.24 -29.77
CA ALA A 244 -10.36 -4.53 -29.27
C ALA A 244 -9.30 -5.47 -28.63
N ALA A 245 -8.01 -5.10 -28.65
CA ALA A 245 -6.96 -5.81 -27.91
C ALA A 245 -6.96 -5.45 -26.40
N TRP A 246 -7.47 -4.28 -26.01
CA TRP A 246 -7.59 -3.85 -24.61
C TRP A 246 -8.70 -4.65 -23.91
N ASN A 247 -8.34 -5.41 -22.86
CA ASN A 247 -9.26 -6.30 -22.14
C ASN A 247 -9.95 -5.64 -20.91
N HIS A 248 -9.69 -4.34 -20.71
CA HIS A 248 -10.13 -3.52 -19.57
C HIS A 248 -9.55 -3.89 -18.20
N LYS A 249 -8.43 -4.60 -18.16
CA LYS A 249 -7.68 -4.89 -16.93
C LYS A 249 -6.38 -4.10 -16.90
N VAL A 250 -5.96 -3.70 -15.70
CA VAL A 250 -4.66 -3.03 -15.45
C VAL A 250 -3.81 -3.89 -14.53
N PHE A 251 -2.55 -4.09 -14.91
CA PHE A 251 -1.52 -4.69 -14.06
C PHE A 251 -0.54 -3.58 -13.60
N TRP A 252 -0.52 -3.28 -12.31
CA TRP A 252 0.33 -2.22 -11.75
C TRP A 252 1.62 -2.78 -11.14
N ARG A 253 2.76 -2.18 -11.48
CA ARG A 253 4.10 -2.64 -11.08
C ARG A 253 4.67 -1.72 -9.99
N PHE A 254 4.79 -2.20 -8.75
CA PHE A 254 5.41 -1.43 -7.67
C PHE A 254 6.91 -1.73 -7.54
N GLY A 255 7.73 -0.68 -7.43
CA GLY A 255 9.16 -0.79 -7.10
C GLY A 255 9.41 -0.90 -5.59
N GLY A 256 10.52 -1.53 -5.24
CA GLY A 256 10.97 -1.73 -3.86
C GLY A 256 11.60 -0.49 -3.22
N GLY A 257 12.35 -0.72 -2.15
CA GLY A 257 13.12 0.30 -1.42
C GLY A 257 12.36 1.07 -0.34
N CYS A 258 13.03 1.97 0.37
CA CYS A 258 12.43 3.05 1.15
C CYS A 258 13.49 4.13 1.44
N THR A 259 13.40 5.29 0.79
CA THR A 259 14.16 6.48 1.24
C THR A 259 13.32 7.75 1.21
N PRO A 260 13.56 8.72 2.09
CA PRO A 260 13.01 10.08 2.03
C PRO A 260 13.64 10.89 0.87
N GLY A 261 13.37 10.49 -0.37
CA GLY A 261 13.96 11.08 -1.56
C GLY A 261 13.33 12.40 -2.00
N HIS A 262 14.17 13.37 -2.35
CA HIS A 262 13.80 14.68 -2.90
C HIS A 262 14.09 14.79 -4.40
N VAL A 263 14.06 13.68 -5.14
CA VAL A 263 14.58 13.56 -6.51
C VAL A 263 13.56 12.91 -7.44
N GLN A 264 13.13 13.64 -8.49
CA GLN A 264 12.21 13.11 -9.50
C GLN A 264 12.81 11.87 -10.17
N SER A 265 12.02 10.80 -10.22
CA SER A 265 12.46 9.47 -10.65
C SER A 265 11.39 8.76 -11.49
N ALA A 266 11.73 7.59 -12.04
CA ALA A 266 10.87 6.76 -12.88
C ALA A 266 11.00 5.26 -12.50
N ASN A 267 10.14 4.41 -13.07
CA ASN A 267 10.20 2.94 -12.93
C ASN A 267 10.10 2.22 -14.29
N SER A 268 10.52 2.90 -15.36
CA SER A 268 10.11 2.67 -16.75
C SER A 268 10.26 1.23 -17.24
N ALA A 269 11.36 0.58 -16.87
CA ALA A 269 11.65 -0.80 -17.23
C ALA A 269 10.51 -1.75 -16.84
N GLN A 270 9.90 -1.58 -15.66
CA GLN A 270 8.89 -2.51 -15.15
C GLN A 270 7.59 -2.52 -15.97
N ALA A 271 7.28 -1.46 -16.71
CA ALA A 271 6.11 -1.40 -17.59
C ALA A 271 6.24 -2.35 -18.80
N VAL A 272 7.47 -2.62 -19.26
CA VAL A 272 7.75 -3.35 -20.51
C VAL A 272 8.49 -4.67 -20.30
N ASP A 273 9.45 -4.71 -19.38
CA ASP A 273 10.29 -5.88 -19.13
C ASP A 273 9.56 -6.94 -18.30
N ASN A 274 9.60 -8.20 -18.75
CA ASN A 274 8.86 -9.35 -18.20
C ASN A 274 7.32 -9.23 -18.22
N SER A 275 6.78 -8.07 -18.58
CA SER A 275 5.36 -7.76 -18.67
C SER A 275 4.64 -8.37 -19.88
N TYR A 276 5.32 -9.14 -20.73
CA TYR A 276 4.77 -9.77 -21.94
C TYR A 276 3.52 -10.62 -21.68
N ASN A 277 3.43 -11.26 -20.51
CA ASN A 277 2.31 -12.13 -20.17
C ASN A 277 1.04 -11.35 -19.77
N ALA A 278 1.19 -10.13 -19.26
CA ALA A 278 0.07 -9.22 -19.07
C ALA A 278 -0.32 -8.56 -20.40
N LEU A 279 0.67 -7.97 -21.08
CA LEU A 279 0.49 -7.26 -22.36
C LEU A 279 -0.17 -8.16 -23.40
N GLY A 280 0.37 -9.37 -23.64
CA GLY A 280 -0.17 -10.32 -24.62
C GLY A 280 -1.60 -10.78 -24.33
N ARG A 281 -1.99 -10.82 -23.05
CA ARG A 281 -3.37 -11.12 -22.62
C ARG A 281 -4.33 -9.93 -22.75
N GLY A 282 -3.85 -8.76 -23.18
CA GLY A 282 -4.64 -7.56 -23.45
C GLY A 282 -4.68 -6.54 -22.31
N PHE A 283 -3.86 -6.70 -21.26
CA PHE A 283 -3.79 -5.76 -20.14
C PHE A 283 -3.05 -4.49 -20.54
N ALA A 284 -3.43 -3.35 -19.94
CA ALA A 284 -2.51 -2.25 -19.75
C ALA A 284 -1.57 -2.56 -18.57
N VAL A 285 -0.29 -2.22 -18.70
CA VAL A 285 0.70 -2.30 -17.61
C VAL A 285 1.15 -0.89 -17.26
N ALA A 286 1.09 -0.53 -15.97
CA ALA A 286 1.29 0.84 -15.51
C ALA A 286 2.23 0.93 -14.30
N THR A 287 2.98 2.03 -14.21
CA THR A 287 3.81 2.38 -13.05
C THR A 287 4.10 3.88 -13.01
N SER A 288 4.49 4.39 -11.85
CA SER A 288 5.04 5.74 -11.64
C SER A 288 6.37 5.67 -10.88
N GLY A 289 7.21 6.70 -10.98
CA GLY A 289 8.33 6.92 -10.05
C GLY A 289 7.88 7.10 -8.60
N ALA A 290 6.66 7.56 -8.38
CA ALA A 290 6.00 7.57 -7.06
C ALA A 290 5.32 6.25 -6.70
N SER A 291 5.34 5.21 -7.54
CA SER A 291 5.02 3.84 -7.13
C SER A 291 6.27 3.00 -6.86
N VAL A 292 7.35 3.66 -6.43
CA VAL A 292 8.63 3.08 -5.99
C VAL A 292 9.00 3.73 -4.66
N LEU A 293 8.84 2.99 -3.57
CA LEU A 293 9.04 3.53 -2.21
C LEU A 293 10.54 3.87 -1.96
N GLY A 294 11.46 3.27 -2.71
CA GLY A 294 12.88 3.67 -2.76
C GLY A 294 13.14 5.09 -3.29
N ASN A 295 12.11 5.83 -3.72
CA ASN A 295 12.18 7.25 -4.07
C ASN A 295 11.49 8.18 -3.05
N HIS A 296 10.63 7.66 -2.18
CA HIS A 296 9.91 8.37 -1.11
C HIS A 296 9.30 7.34 -0.15
N CYS A 297 9.38 7.53 1.18
CA CYS A 297 8.81 6.57 2.14
C CYS A 297 7.29 6.74 2.39
N ASP A 298 6.57 7.59 1.63
CA ASP A 298 5.14 7.85 1.85
C ASP A 298 4.21 6.99 0.98
N THR A 299 3.47 6.08 1.63
CA THR A 299 2.45 5.27 0.95
C THR A 299 1.27 6.07 0.40
N ASN A 300 0.96 7.24 0.95
CA ASN A 300 -0.19 8.03 0.50
C ASN A 300 0.14 8.87 -0.75
N LEU A 301 1.41 9.27 -0.94
CA LEU A 301 1.93 9.73 -2.23
C LEU A 301 1.89 8.64 -3.31
N SER A 302 2.17 7.38 -2.94
CA SER A 302 2.00 6.24 -3.85
C SER A 302 0.53 6.03 -4.24
N ALA A 303 -0.40 6.18 -3.30
CA ALA A 303 -1.83 6.14 -3.58
C ALA A 303 -2.26 7.27 -4.53
N GLU A 304 -1.73 8.48 -4.36
CA GLU A 304 -1.98 9.62 -5.25
C GLU A 304 -1.50 9.33 -6.68
N ALA A 305 -0.31 8.74 -6.84
CA ALA A 305 0.23 8.35 -8.14
C ALA A 305 -0.61 7.26 -8.82
N VAL A 306 -1.05 6.23 -8.09
CA VAL A 306 -1.91 5.17 -8.64
C VAL A 306 -3.29 5.73 -9.03
N LEU A 307 -3.86 6.61 -8.20
CA LEU A 307 -5.16 7.25 -8.44
C LEU A 307 -5.14 8.14 -9.69
N THR A 308 -4.17 9.03 -9.78
CA THR A 308 -4.05 10.02 -10.86
C THR A 308 -3.69 9.38 -12.20
N VAL A 309 -2.75 8.42 -12.23
CA VAL A 309 -2.40 7.68 -13.44
C VAL A 309 -3.56 6.78 -13.89
N LYS A 310 -4.31 6.14 -12.98
CA LYS A 310 -5.54 5.42 -13.35
C LYS A 310 -6.63 6.34 -13.89
N ALA A 311 -6.78 7.54 -13.35
CA ALA A 311 -7.74 8.52 -13.86
C ALA A 311 -7.39 8.98 -15.27
N HIS A 312 -6.12 9.32 -15.52
CA HIS A 312 -5.57 9.63 -16.85
C HIS A 312 -5.78 8.49 -17.85
N LEU A 313 -5.44 7.26 -17.43
CA LEU A 313 -5.63 6.04 -18.21
C LEU A 313 -7.11 5.85 -18.58
N ALA A 314 -8.04 5.99 -17.63
CA ALA A 314 -9.46 5.85 -17.89
C ALA A 314 -10.04 6.96 -18.80
N VAL A 315 -9.58 8.20 -18.65
CA VAL A 315 -10.02 9.36 -19.47
C VAL A 315 -9.53 9.30 -20.91
N ASN A 316 -8.35 8.72 -21.16
CA ASN A 316 -7.76 8.67 -22.51
C ASN A 316 -7.97 7.32 -23.22
N TYR A 317 -7.88 6.20 -22.49
CA TYR A 317 -7.97 4.85 -23.06
C TYR A 317 -9.31 4.15 -22.85
N GLY A 318 -10.05 4.44 -21.78
CA GLY A 318 -11.35 3.86 -21.48
C GLY A 318 -11.43 3.14 -20.14
N TYR A 319 -12.64 2.72 -19.76
CA TYR A 319 -12.93 2.22 -18.41
C TYR A 319 -12.04 1.04 -17.98
N ILE A 320 -11.83 0.92 -16.67
CA ILE A 320 -11.09 -0.17 -16.04
C ILE A 320 -12.10 -1.07 -15.30
N ARG A 321 -12.05 -2.39 -15.54
CA ARG A 321 -12.80 -3.42 -14.82
C ARG A 321 -12.22 -3.66 -13.44
N TYR A 322 -10.90 -3.92 -13.41
CA TYR A 322 -10.12 -4.05 -12.21
C TYR A 322 -8.63 -3.74 -12.44
N THR A 323 -7.96 -3.36 -11.36
CA THR A 323 -6.51 -3.27 -11.26
C THR A 323 -6.03 -4.30 -10.26
N PHE A 324 -5.08 -5.14 -10.64
CA PHE A 324 -4.25 -5.85 -9.66
C PHE A 324 -2.79 -5.51 -9.86
N SER A 325 -1.96 -5.83 -8.88
CA SER A 325 -0.58 -5.39 -8.85
C SER A 325 0.37 -6.49 -8.39
N ASP A 326 1.66 -6.25 -8.58
CA ASP A 326 2.70 -6.92 -7.81
C ASP A 326 3.81 -5.97 -7.35
N GLY A 327 4.65 -6.44 -6.43
CA GLY A 327 5.74 -5.67 -5.84
C GLY A 327 6.46 -6.42 -4.72
N SER A 328 7.74 -6.10 -4.54
CA SER A 328 8.65 -6.71 -3.57
C SER A 328 9.19 -5.66 -2.60
N SER A 329 9.58 -6.02 -1.37
CA SER A 329 10.16 -5.07 -0.40
C SER A 329 9.21 -3.87 -0.20
N GLY A 330 9.64 -2.62 -0.39
CA GLY A 330 8.78 -1.43 -0.42
C GLY A 330 7.59 -1.48 -1.39
N GLY A 331 7.63 -2.34 -2.41
CA GLY A 331 6.48 -2.62 -3.30
C GLY A 331 5.39 -3.45 -2.64
N SER A 332 5.70 -4.21 -1.58
CA SER A 332 4.69 -4.87 -0.75
C SER A 332 4.08 -3.91 0.28
N ILE A 333 4.89 -3.02 0.88
CA ILE A 333 4.42 -1.94 1.77
C ILE A 333 3.37 -1.08 1.07
N GLN A 334 3.66 -0.64 -0.16
CA GLN A 334 2.72 0.13 -0.97
C GLN A 334 1.44 -0.66 -1.26
N GLN A 335 1.53 -1.92 -1.69
CA GLN A 335 0.34 -2.72 -1.98
C GLN A 335 -0.57 -2.93 -0.76
N HIS A 336 0.02 -3.26 0.39
CA HIS A 336 -0.73 -3.43 1.64
C HIS A 336 -1.36 -2.11 2.09
N ALA A 337 -0.62 -1.00 2.10
CA ALA A 337 -1.15 0.31 2.46
C ALA A 337 -2.25 0.77 1.49
N LEU A 338 -2.04 0.71 0.17
CA LEU A 338 -3.04 1.17 -0.81
C LEU A 338 -4.33 0.36 -0.75
N ALA A 339 -4.26 -0.96 -0.62
CA ALA A 339 -5.45 -1.80 -0.51
C ALA A 339 -6.14 -1.68 0.87
N ASN A 340 -5.41 -1.32 1.93
CA ASN A 340 -5.99 -1.08 3.26
C ASN A 340 -6.62 0.32 3.40
N ASN A 341 -5.96 1.34 2.84
CA ASN A 341 -6.26 2.75 3.08
C ASN A 341 -7.16 3.33 1.98
N TYR A 342 -7.13 2.79 0.77
CA TYR A 342 -7.90 3.28 -0.39
C TYR A 342 -8.69 2.14 -1.07
N PRO A 343 -9.73 1.58 -0.41
CA PRO A 343 -10.46 0.41 -0.92
C PRO A 343 -11.02 0.64 -2.32
N GLY A 344 -10.74 -0.29 -3.24
CA GLY A 344 -11.09 -0.19 -4.66
C GLY A 344 -10.03 0.46 -5.56
N LEU A 345 -9.00 1.09 -5.00
CA LEU A 345 -7.85 1.60 -5.77
C LEU A 345 -7.02 0.46 -6.36
N LEU A 346 -6.82 -0.60 -5.58
CA LEU A 346 -6.36 -1.92 -6.00
C LEU A 346 -7.46 -2.95 -5.69
N ASN A 347 -7.68 -3.91 -6.58
CA ASN A 347 -8.70 -4.95 -6.42
C ASN A 347 -8.12 -6.29 -5.93
N GLY A 348 -6.82 -6.51 -6.12
CA GLY A 348 -6.05 -7.66 -5.64
C GLY A 348 -4.55 -7.39 -5.70
N ILE A 349 -3.75 -8.03 -4.86
CA ILE A 349 -2.32 -7.72 -4.68
C ILE A 349 -1.43 -8.97 -4.65
N ILE A 350 -0.21 -8.86 -5.21
CA ILE A 350 0.76 -9.95 -5.31
C ILE A 350 2.10 -9.54 -4.69
N MET A 351 2.59 -10.28 -3.71
CA MET A 351 3.86 -9.97 -3.03
C MET A 351 4.93 -10.84 -3.66
N SER A 352 5.82 -10.21 -4.42
CA SER A 352 6.75 -10.90 -5.32
C SER A 352 8.11 -11.12 -4.68
N GLY A 353 8.36 -12.32 -4.16
CA GLY A 353 9.63 -12.77 -3.60
C GLY A 353 9.89 -12.34 -2.15
N THR A 354 9.49 -11.13 -1.76
CA THR A 354 9.62 -10.60 -0.38
C THR A 354 8.42 -9.73 0.00
N SER A 355 8.15 -9.59 1.30
CA SER A 355 6.94 -8.95 1.83
C SER A 355 7.20 -8.24 3.16
N PHE A 356 6.52 -7.12 3.41
CA PHE A 356 6.43 -6.36 4.65
C PHE A 356 5.00 -5.81 4.80
N PRO A 357 4.45 -5.63 6.02
CA PRO A 357 3.12 -5.06 6.19
C PRO A 357 3.09 -3.55 5.91
N ASP A 358 4.01 -2.79 6.50
CA ASP A 358 4.17 -1.34 6.37
C ASP A 358 5.59 -0.90 6.74
N GLY A 359 5.90 0.39 6.50
CA GLY A 359 7.22 0.96 6.76
C GLY A 359 7.51 1.27 8.23
N LEU A 360 6.49 1.52 9.06
CA LEU A 360 6.67 1.87 10.47
C LEU A 360 7.00 0.66 11.35
N SER A 361 6.40 -0.49 11.07
CA SER A 361 6.66 -1.74 11.78
C SER A 361 8.10 -2.20 11.53
N ILE A 362 8.53 -2.13 10.27
CA ILE A 362 9.92 -2.36 9.83
C ILE A 362 10.88 -1.32 10.38
N GLY A 363 10.50 -0.04 10.38
CA GLY A 363 11.23 1.05 11.00
C GLY A 363 11.34 0.93 12.53
N GLY A 364 10.52 0.08 13.16
CA GLY A 364 10.71 -0.39 14.53
C GLY A 364 11.85 -1.42 14.62
N GLU A 365 11.74 -2.53 13.89
CA GLU A 365 12.75 -3.61 13.89
C GLU A 365 14.14 -3.10 13.51
N PHE A 366 14.27 -2.22 12.52
CA PHE A 366 15.58 -1.72 12.05
C PHE A 366 16.32 -0.93 13.15
N ALA A 367 15.62 -0.05 13.87
CA ALA A 367 16.20 0.68 14.99
C ALA A 367 16.50 -0.24 16.18
N ASP A 368 15.63 -1.23 16.44
CA ASP A 368 15.84 -2.23 17.50
C ASP A 368 17.06 -3.13 17.19
N CYS A 369 17.25 -3.54 15.92
CA CYS A 369 18.45 -4.20 15.42
C CYS A 369 19.70 -3.32 15.62
N HIS A 370 19.65 -2.05 15.20
CA HIS A 370 20.76 -1.08 15.29
C HIS A 370 21.24 -0.92 16.75
N LEU A 371 20.29 -0.74 17.67
CA LEU A 371 20.54 -0.60 19.10
C LEU A 371 21.12 -1.89 19.72
N LEU A 372 20.56 -3.05 19.40
CA LEU A 372 21.09 -4.34 19.87
C LEU A 372 22.50 -4.61 19.33
N ARG A 373 22.75 -4.35 18.04
CA ARG A 373 24.06 -4.46 17.41
C ARG A 373 25.08 -3.54 18.08
N ASN A 374 24.74 -2.27 18.33
CA ASN A 374 25.64 -1.37 19.06
C ASN A 374 25.94 -1.87 20.48
N TYR A 375 24.91 -2.23 21.23
CA TYR A 375 25.06 -2.70 22.61
C TYR A 375 25.97 -3.94 22.71
N PHE A 376 25.77 -4.94 21.84
CA PHE A 376 26.61 -6.15 21.82
C PHE A 376 28.06 -5.87 21.40
N ASN A 377 28.29 -5.04 20.36
CA ASN A 377 29.62 -4.83 19.80
C ASN A 377 30.45 -3.73 20.50
N ASN A 378 29.81 -2.76 21.15
CA ASN A 378 30.48 -1.58 21.70
C ASN A 378 30.24 -1.35 23.21
N THR A 379 29.09 -1.77 23.76
CA THR A 379 28.71 -1.44 25.17
C THR A 379 29.00 -2.56 26.16
N ALA A 380 28.76 -3.82 25.79
CA ALA A 380 28.78 -4.96 26.71
C ALA A 380 29.49 -6.20 26.14
N VAL A 381 30.48 -6.01 25.27
CA VAL A 381 31.19 -7.07 24.50
C VAL A 381 31.54 -8.32 25.31
N ALA A 382 32.11 -8.15 26.52
CA ALA A 382 32.53 -9.26 27.37
C ALA A 382 31.37 -10.11 27.95
N LEU A 383 30.13 -9.61 27.89
CA LEU A 383 28.90 -10.25 28.38
C LEU A 383 28.11 -10.96 27.26
N TRP A 384 28.50 -10.74 26.00
CA TRP A 384 27.78 -11.20 24.79
C TRP A 384 28.69 -11.86 23.78
N THR A 385 29.60 -12.72 24.26
CA THR A 385 30.54 -13.49 23.42
C THR A 385 29.88 -14.64 22.65
N ASP A 386 28.69 -15.08 23.04
CA ASP A 386 27.90 -16.11 22.35
C ASP A 386 26.91 -15.47 21.37
N THR A 387 27.05 -15.79 20.08
CA THR A 387 26.19 -15.29 19.01
C THR A 387 24.79 -15.92 19.01
N ALA A 388 24.62 -17.12 19.56
CA ALA A 388 23.29 -17.73 19.72
C ALA A 388 22.48 -17.01 20.81
N GLN A 389 23.14 -16.53 21.87
CA GLN A 389 22.50 -15.68 22.88
C GLN A 389 22.08 -14.32 22.29
N GLN A 390 22.93 -13.69 21.48
CA GLN A 390 22.57 -12.46 20.76
C GLN A 390 21.38 -12.70 19.80
N ALA A 391 21.39 -13.78 19.01
CA ALA A 391 20.32 -14.11 18.06
C ALA A 391 18.98 -14.39 18.75
N ALA A 392 19.01 -15.09 19.91
CA ALA A 392 17.82 -15.34 20.73
C ALA A 392 17.19 -14.03 21.29
N VAL A 393 17.98 -12.99 21.55
CA VAL A 393 17.47 -11.66 21.92
C VAL A 393 16.89 -10.90 20.72
N MET A 394 17.44 -11.10 19.52
CA MET A 394 16.95 -10.50 18.28
C MET A 394 15.71 -11.20 17.70
N GLY A 395 15.44 -12.45 18.10
CA GLY A 395 14.36 -13.28 17.54
C GLY A 395 14.71 -13.98 16.22
N LYS A 396 15.99 -13.99 15.84
CA LYS A 396 16.50 -14.40 14.52
C LYS A 396 17.24 -15.74 14.58
N PRO A 397 17.44 -16.45 13.45
CA PRO A 397 18.22 -17.70 13.43
C PRO A 397 19.70 -17.45 13.76
N ASP A 398 20.24 -16.35 13.25
CA ASP A 398 21.58 -15.85 13.51
C ASP A 398 21.60 -14.31 13.36
N LEU A 399 22.77 -13.67 13.38
CA LEU A 399 22.91 -12.21 13.41
C LEU A 399 22.80 -11.53 12.03
N SER A 400 22.83 -12.30 10.94
CA SER A 400 22.92 -11.78 9.56
C SER A 400 21.76 -10.84 9.19
N THR A 401 20.54 -11.12 9.66
CA THR A 401 19.38 -10.23 9.51
C THR A 401 19.66 -8.82 10.03
N CYS A 402 20.02 -8.65 11.31
CA CYS A 402 20.34 -7.32 11.84
C CYS A 402 21.65 -6.74 11.26
N ILE A 403 22.62 -7.57 10.87
CA ILE A 403 23.82 -7.10 10.16
C ILE A 403 23.47 -6.50 8.80
N SER A 404 22.45 -7.03 8.08
CA SER A 404 22.02 -6.51 6.79
C SER A 404 21.34 -5.12 6.86
N VAL A 405 20.85 -4.72 8.04
CA VAL A 405 20.35 -3.36 8.32
C VAL A 405 21.52 -2.37 8.48
N ASP A 406 22.59 -2.80 9.16
CA ASP A 406 23.74 -1.97 9.58
C ASP A 406 24.93 -2.00 8.60
N THR A 407 24.77 -2.59 7.42
CA THR A 407 25.81 -2.67 6.41
C THR A 407 25.28 -2.23 5.05
N ASN A 408 26.20 -1.85 4.15
CA ASN A 408 25.89 -1.56 2.74
C ASN A 408 25.61 -2.87 1.96
N PHE A 409 24.73 -3.74 2.50
CA PHE A 409 24.46 -5.09 2.00
C PHE A 409 23.91 -5.08 0.57
N PHE A 410 23.09 -4.08 0.25
CA PHE A 410 22.42 -3.93 -1.05
C PHE A 410 23.19 -3.03 -2.04
N GLY A 411 24.39 -2.54 -1.68
CA GLY A 411 25.23 -1.73 -2.56
C GLY A 411 24.78 -0.27 -2.75
N LEU A 412 23.82 0.22 -1.95
CA LEU A 412 23.24 1.57 -2.01
C LEU A 412 24.20 2.71 -1.63
N GLY A 413 25.38 2.38 -1.09
CA GLY A 413 26.41 3.33 -0.65
C GLY A 413 26.37 3.62 0.86
N ALA A 414 25.29 3.25 1.54
CA ALA A 414 25.12 3.38 2.99
C ALA A 414 24.38 2.17 3.59
N ALA A 415 24.32 2.09 4.92
CA ALA A 415 23.49 1.15 5.64
C ALA A 415 22.02 1.59 5.64
N PHE A 416 21.08 0.65 5.75
CA PHE A 416 19.65 0.98 5.84
C PHE A 416 19.30 1.75 7.11
N SER A 417 19.96 1.48 8.25
CA SER A 417 19.83 2.31 9.46
C SER A 417 20.24 3.77 9.21
N SER A 418 21.32 4.02 8.46
CA SER A 418 21.69 5.39 8.07
C SER A 418 20.67 6.02 7.11
N LEU A 419 20.22 5.32 6.08
CA LEU A 419 19.24 5.83 5.09
C LEU A 419 17.87 6.18 5.68
N VAL A 420 17.53 5.60 6.84
CA VAL A 420 16.21 5.75 7.50
C VAL A 420 16.27 6.74 8.67
N TYR A 421 17.38 6.80 9.44
CA TYR A 421 17.47 7.60 10.67
C TYR A 421 18.46 8.78 10.63
N ASP A 422 19.48 8.77 9.77
CA ASP A 422 20.43 9.88 9.64
C ASP A 422 19.86 10.95 8.68
N PRO A 423 19.56 12.18 9.16
CA PRO A 423 18.92 13.22 8.36
C PRO A 423 19.79 13.74 7.21
N THR A 424 21.09 13.44 7.22
CA THR A 424 22.06 13.90 6.22
C THR A 424 22.28 12.85 5.13
N VAL A 425 22.41 11.57 5.51
CA VAL A 425 22.71 10.46 4.58
C VAL A 425 21.53 10.17 3.66
N GLY A 426 20.29 10.16 4.18
CA GLY A 426 19.09 9.95 3.37
C GLY A 426 18.90 11.00 2.26
N CYS A 427 19.45 12.20 2.41
CA CYS A 427 19.36 13.27 1.40
C CYS A 427 20.35 13.08 0.24
N LEU A 428 21.40 12.28 0.43
CA LEU A 428 22.50 12.11 -0.53
C LEU A 428 22.32 10.87 -1.42
N LEU A 429 21.56 9.87 -0.97
CA LEU A 429 21.50 8.53 -1.56
C LEU A 429 20.05 8.03 -1.74
N PRO A 430 19.29 8.57 -2.72
CA PRO A 430 17.95 8.07 -3.03
C PRO A 430 18.01 6.67 -3.67
N ASP A 431 17.67 5.67 -2.85
CA ASP A 431 17.84 4.22 -3.01
C ASP A 431 17.48 3.64 -4.40
N ASN A 432 16.46 4.15 -5.09
CA ASN A 432 16.06 3.64 -6.42
C ASN A 432 15.92 4.71 -7.54
N ALA A 433 16.58 5.87 -7.43
CA ALA A 433 16.42 6.99 -8.37
C ALA A 433 17.08 6.78 -9.75
N SER A 434 16.60 5.82 -10.54
CA SER A 434 17.15 5.43 -11.84
C SER A 434 17.09 6.56 -12.90
N PRO A 435 18.20 6.91 -13.59
CA PRO A 435 19.54 6.35 -13.45
C PRO A 435 20.23 6.81 -12.14
N PRO A 436 20.87 5.89 -11.38
CA PRO A 436 21.17 6.05 -9.94
C PRO A 436 22.20 7.14 -9.59
N THR A 437 22.76 7.84 -10.58
CA THR A 437 23.71 8.93 -10.39
C THR A 437 23.00 10.28 -10.31
N PHE A 438 22.26 10.53 -9.24
CA PHE A 438 21.95 11.92 -8.89
C PHE A 438 23.23 12.57 -8.32
N SER A 439 23.92 13.35 -9.14
CA SER A 439 25.19 14.01 -8.78
C SER A 439 25.04 15.51 -8.54
N GLY A 440 23.82 15.99 -8.31
CA GLY A 440 23.54 17.41 -8.05
C GLY A 440 23.60 17.75 -6.57
N THR A 441 23.83 19.02 -6.26
CA THR A 441 23.65 19.54 -4.89
C THR A 441 22.16 19.79 -4.63
N MET A 442 21.67 19.46 -3.43
CA MET A 442 20.32 19.85 -3.02
C MET A 442 20.18 21.39 -3.01
N PRO A 443 19.13 21.97 -3.62
CA PRO A 443 18.95 23.42 -3.67
C PRO A 443 18.70 24.02 -2.27
N ALA A 444 18.86 25.34 -2.16
CA ALA A 444 18.67 26.08 -0.91
C ALA A 444 17.34 25.69 -0.20
N PRO A 445 17.35 25.39 1.11
CA PRO A 445 18.42 25.64 2.09
C PRO A 445 19.60 24.65 2.08
N GLY A 446 19.64 23.69 1.16
CA GLY A 446 20.64 22.62 1.15
C GLY A 446 20.33 21.52 2.17
N ILE A 447 21.23 20.56 2.35
CA ILE A 447 21.06 19.44 3.29
C ILE A 447 21.31 19.93 4.72
N TYR A 448 20.54 19.39 5.68
CA TYR A 448 20.70 19.62 7.11
C TYR A 448 22.11 19.28 7.59
N ASP A 449 22.62 20.10 8.51
CA ASP A 449 23.77 19.76 9.34
C ASP A 449 23.54 20.31 10.76
N PRO A 450 23.75 19.52 11.83
CA PRO A 450 23.38 19.89 13.19
C PRO A 450 24.18 21.08 13.77
N VAL A 451 25.29 21.49 13.14
CA VAL A 451 26.14 22.59 13.61
C VAL A 451 26.07 23.81 12.69
N SER A 452 26.16 23.58 11.38
CA SER A 452 26.38 24.59 10.34
C SER A 452 25.15 24.89 9.47
N ASN A 453 24.18 23.97 9.37
CA ASN A 453 22.96 24.17 8.59
C ASN A 453 21.71 23.56 9.24
N ARG A 454 21.37 24.01 10.45
CA ARG A 454 20.18 23.50 11.18
C ARG A 454 18.82 23.82 10.55
N GLN A 455 18.80 24.57 9.45
CA GLN A 455 17.60 24.89 8.65
C GLN A 455 17.61 24.20 7.28
N GLY A 456 18.60 23.33 7.01
CA GLY A 456 18.63 22.50 5.82
C GLY A 456 17.52 21.44 5.79
N VAL A 457 17.28 20.90 4.61
CA VAL A 457 16.37 19.76 4.39
C VAL A 457 16.90 18.54 5.14
N ARG A 458 16.04 17.90 5.90
CA ARG A 458 16.30 16.64 6.61
C ARG A 458 15.65 15.49 5.86
N CYS A 459 16.35 14.38 5.74
CA CYS A 459 15.84 13.20 5.05
C CYS A 459 15.95 11.97 5.97
N THR A 460 15.10 11.93 7.00
CA THR A 460 14.78 10.72 7.78
C THR A 460 13.42 10.17 7.36
N PHE A 461 13.07 8.95 7.79
CA PHE A 461 11.74 8.38 7.57
C PHE A 461 10.62 9.30 8.09
N GLN A 462 10.77 9.89 9.28
CA GLN A 462 9.79 10.83 9.82
C GLN A 462 9.77 12.17 9.07
N ASP A 463 10.92 12.70 8.63
CA ASP A 463 10.98 13.96 7.88
C ASP A 463 10.35 13.82 6.48
N GLY A 464 10.51 12.66 5.83
CA GLY A 464 9.78 12.31 4.59
C GLY A 464 8.26 12.16 4.76
N LEU A 465 7.77 12.07 6.00
CA LEU A 465 6.36 11.95 6.38
C LEU A 465 5.84 13.15 7.19
N VAL A 466 6.58 14.27 7.20
CA VAL A 466 6.29 15.47 8.00
C VAL A 466 4.90 16.08 7.73
N ALA A 467 4.34 15.87 6.54
CA ALA A 467 2.99 16.31 6.19
C ALA A 467 1.86 15.54 6.91
N ILE A 468 2.16 14.36 7.44
CA ILE A 468 1.27 13.51 8.22
C ILE A 468 1.60 13.64 9.71
N PHE A 469 2.86 13.40 10.09
CA PHE A 469 3.26 13.42 11.50
C PHE A 469 3.28 14.83 12.11
N GLY A 470 3.27 15.88 11.29
CA GLY A 470 3.39 17.27 11.76
C GLY A 470 4.81 17.59 12.24
N LYS A 471 4.95 18.73 12.91
CA LYS A 471 6.24 19.25 13.37
C LYS A 471 6.30 19.43 14.88
N ARG A 472 7.49 19.16 15.40
CA ARG A 472 7.93 19.43 16.78
C ARG A 472 8.14 20.92 16.99
N ALA A 473 8.23 21.36 18.25
CA ALA A 473 8.55 22.74 18.63
C ALA A 473 9.95 23.21 18.16
N ASP A 474 10.86 22.30 17.84
CA ASP A 474 12.18 22.59 17.25
C ASP A 474 12.16 22.68 15.71
N GLY A 475 11.01 22.40 15.07
CA GLY A 475 10.79 22.51 13.63
C GLY A 475 11.04 21.23 12.82
N PHE A 476 11.57 20.17 13.45
CA PHE A 476 11.76 18.85 12.84
C PHE A 476 10.44 18.05 12.82
N ALA A 477 10.35 16.96 12.06
CA ALA A 477 9.15 16.12 12.07
C ALA A 477 8.96 15.39 13.42
N ASN A 478 7.70 15.23 13.84
CA ASN A 478 7.39 14.39 15.01
C ASN A 478 7.72 12.92 14.70
N ARG A 479 8.40 12.24 15.64
CA ARG A 479 8.89 10.87 15.43
C ARG A 479 8.00 9.82 16.12
N PRO A 480 7.36 8.88 15.40
CA PRO A 480 6.50 7.86 16.01
C PRO A 480 7.23 6.63 16.61
N PHE A 481 8.57 6.57 16.55
CA PHE A 481 9.36 5.46 17.10
C PHE A 481 9.54 5.54 18.62
N ASP A 482 9.12 4.50 19.33
CA ASP A 482 9.25 4.37 20.79
C ASP A 482 9.96 3.07 21.20
N SER A 483 10.76 3.14 22.28
CA SER A 483 11.39 2.02 22.98
C SER A 483 11.26 2.10 24.51
N VAL A 484 10.32 2.91 25.02
CA VAL A 484 10.10 3.08 26.47
C VAL A 484 9.28 1.89 27.00
N GLY A 485 9.80 1.20 28.01
CA GLY A 485 9.14 0.03 28.59
C GLY A 485 9.37 -1.29 27.83
N VAL A 486 10.05 -1.26 26.69
CA VAL A 486 10.37 -2.46 25.90
C VAL A 486 11.44 -3.30 26.61
N GLN A 487 11.14 -4.58 26.84
CA GLN A 487 11.99 -5.53 27.57
C GLN A 487 12.73 -6.46 26.61
N TYR A 488 13.81 -5.96 26.00
CA TYR A 488 14.59 -6.70 25.03
C TYR A 488 15.10 -8.02 25.64
N GLY A 489 14.95 -9.12 24.90
CA GLY A 489 15.35 -10.46 25.36
C GLY A 489 14.41 -11.16 26.36
N LEU A 490 13.20 -10.65 26.62
CA LEU A 490 12.29 -11.25 27.61
C LEU A 490 11.96 -12.73 27.32
N ALA A 491 11.69 -13.11 26.07
CA ALA A 491 11.47 -14.51 25.70
C ALA A 491 12.75 -15.37 25.83
N ALA A 492 13.93 -14.80 25.55
CA ALA A 492 15.23 -15.46 25.72
C ALA A 492 15.56 -15.70 27.21
N LEU A 493 15.17 -14.78 28.10
CA LEU A 493 15.26 -14.98 29.55
C LEU A 493 14.29 -16.08 30.00
N ARG A 494 13.01 -16.00 29.57
CA ARG A 494 11.94 -16.97 29.91
C ARG A 494 12.30 -18.41 29.50
N SER A 495 12.91 -18.62 28.34
CA SER A 495 13.44 -19.93 27.95
C SER A 495 14.68 -20.30 28.78
N GLY A 496 15.53 -19.33 29.11
CA GLY A 496 16.82 -19.53 29.78
C GLY A 496 18.00 -19.55 28.80
N ALA A 497 17.81 -19.06 27.57
CA ALA A 497 18.89 -18.82 26.61
C ALA A 497 19.84 -17.71 27.09
N ILE A 498 19.34 -16.72 27.85
CA ILE A 498 20.17 -15.70 28.51
C ILE A 498 19.99 -15.72 30.04
N THR A 499 20.99 -15.22 30.74
CA THR A 499 21.00 -15.10 32.21
C THR A 499 20.22 -13.86 32.71
N PRO A 500 19.79 -13.85 33.98
CA PRO A 500 19.24 -12.65 34.64
C PRO A 500 20.15 -11.42 34.51
N ALA A 501 21.46 -11.59 34.72
CA ALA A 501 22.44 -10.52 34.61
C ALA A 501 22.54 -9.94 33.18
N GLN A 502 22.51 -10.81 32.15
CA GLN A 502 22.44 -10.38 30.75
C GLN A 502 21.17 -9.58 30.46
N PHE A 503 20.00 -10.04 30.91
CA PHE A 503 18.72 -9.34 30.71
C PHE A 503 18.69 -7.96 31.39
N ILE A 504 19.24 -7.85 32.60
CA ILE A 504 19.28 -6.60 33.38
C ILE A 504 20.27 -5.60 32.76
N ASP A 505 21.52 -5.98 32.49
CA ASP A 505 22.53 -5.08 31.90
C ASP A 505 22.07 -4.58 30.50
N LEU A 506 21.50 -5.47 29.69
CA LEU A 506 20.90 -5.14 28.40
C LEU A 506 19.85 -4.04 28.54
N ASN A 507 18.84 -4.25 29.39
CA ASN A 507 17.74 -3.30 29.49
C ASN A 507 18.10 -2.01 30.25
N GLN A 508 19.18 -2.02 31.03
CA GLN A 508 19.79 -0.84 31.65
C GLN A 508 20.62 0.00 30.67
N ARG A 509 21.33 -0.62 29.70
CA ARG A 509 22.45 0.03 28.99
C ARG A 509 22.33 0.08 27.46
N ILE A 510 21.34 -0.57 26.85
CA ILE A 510 21.08 -0.47 25.39
C ILE A 510 20.78 0.95 24.90
N GLY A 511 20.17 1.79 25.75
CA GLY A 511 19.85 3.18 25.42
C GLY A 511 18.77 3.34 24.34
N GLY A 512 18.97 4.29 23.43
CA GLY A 512 18.07 4.61 22.33
C GLY A 512 18.72 5.50 21.28
N LEU A 513 17.94 5.89 20.27
CA LEU A 513 18.32 6.84 19.23
C LEU A 513 17.73 8.23 19.50
N ASP A 514 18.51 9.28 19.24
CA ASP A 514 18.08 10.68 19.23
C ASP A 514 17.36 11.06 17.91
N VAL A 515 17.07 12.36 17.71
CA VAL A 515 16.30 12.84 16.56
C VAL A 515 17.09 12.84 15.23
N ASP A 516 18.43 12.78 15.30
CA ASP A 516 19.35 12.74 14.16
C ASP A 516 19.94 11.32 13.96
N GLY A 517 19.38 10.32 14.64
CA GLY A 517 19.81 8.91 14.55
C GLY A 517 21.00 8.54 15.45
N GLY A 518 21.52 9.49 16.25
CA GLY A 518 22.65 9.26 17.14
C GLY A 518 22.31 8.41 18.36
N TYR A 519 23.28 7.64 18.86
CA TYR A 519 23.11 6.85 20.09
C TYR A 519 23.09 7.72 21.34
N GLN A 520 22.05 7.55 22.16
CA GLN A 520 21.89 8.22 23.45
C GLN A 520 21.62 7.19 24.56
N SER A 521 21.94 7.55 25.82
CA SER A 521 21.70 6.69 26.99
C SER A 521 20.22 6.58 27.37
N ALA A 522 19.40 7.56 27.00
CA ALA A 522 17.95 7.52 27.19
C ALA A 522 17.26 6.65 26.13
N ARG A 523 16.21 5.91 26.51
CA ARG A 523 15.33 5.23 25.55
C ARG A 523 14.72 6.25 24.57
N SER A 524 14.45 5.83 23.34
CA SER A 524 13.73 6.66 22.39
C SER A 524 12.28 6.76 22.83
N ALA A 525 11.81 7.96 23.13
CA ALA A 525 10.39 8.24 23.19
C ALA A 525 9.87 8.62 21.80
N ALA A 526 8.65 8.18 21.48
CA ALA A 526 7.87 8.72 20.38
C ALA A 526 7.23 10.05 20.79
N ASP A 527 7.15 10.98 19.83
CA ASP A 527 6.33 12.17 19.95
C ASP A 527 4.85 11.74 19.87
N THR A 528 4.08 12.03 20.92
CA THR A 528 2.72 11.48 21.10
C THR A 528 1.77 11.84 19.98
N ASP A 529 1.99 12.98 19.34
CA ASP A 529 1.05 13.60 18.42
C ASP A 529 1.18 12.99 17.01
N ALA A 530 2.35 12.41 16.69
CA ALA A 530 2.54 11.57 15.51
C ALA A 530 1.78 10.23 15.60
N LEU A 531 1.54 9.70 16.81
CA LEU A 531 0.95 8.37 16.97
C LEU A 531 -0.48 8.30 16.41
N PRO A 532 -1.45 9.17 16.81
CA PRO A 532 -2.78 9.20 16.18
C PRO A 532 -2.72 9.37 14.65
N ALA A 533 -1.84 10.23 14.15
CA ALA A 533 -1.71 10.52 12.72
C ALA A 533 -1.21 9.29 11.94
N ALA A 534 -0.23 8.55 12.48
CA ALA A 534 0.32 7.34 11.86
C ALA A 534 -0.73 6.24 11.64
N TYR A 535 -1.63 6.03 12.61
CA TYR A 535 -2.72 5.06 12.47
C TYR A 535 -3.83 5.59 11.55
N LEU A 536 -4.29 6.84 11.74
CA LEU A 536 -5.42 7.39 10.97
C LEU A 536 -5.10 7.53 9.47
N SER A 537 -3.87 7.88 9.13
CA SER A 537 -3.39 7.96 7.73
C SER A 537 -3.03 6.59 7.13
N GLY A 538 -3.03 5.53 7.94
CA GLY A 538 -2.74 4.16 7.51
C GLY A 538 -1.28 3.87 7.19
N GLN A 539 -0.33 4.65 7.73
CA GLN A 539 1.10 4.30 7.70
C GLN A 539 1.42 3.08 8.59
N VAL A 540 0.48 2.70 9.47
CA VAL A 540 0.37 1.35 10.03
C VAL A 540 -0.81 0.64 9.37
N VAL A 541 -0.57 -0.53 8.77
CA VAL A 541 -1.61 -1.32 8.11
C VAL A 541 -2.35 -2.16 9.16
N ASP A 542 -3.56 -1.76 9.52
CA ASP A 542 -4.42 -2.49 10.47
C ASP A 542 -5.02 -3.79 9.90
N GLY A 543 -5.04 -3.93 8.56
CA GLY A 543 -5.57 -5.10 7.85
C GLY A 543 -7.10 -5.13 7.72
N LYS A 544 -7.81 -4.07 8.15
CA LYS A 544 -9.27 -4.03 8.16
C LYS A 544 -9.88 -3.98 6.76
N SER A 545 -9.32 -3.18 5.86
CA SER A 545 -9.82 -3.16 4.47
C SER A 545 -9.16 -4.22 3.60
N LEU A 546 -7.98 -4.73 3.98
CA LEU A 546 -7.30 -5.82 3.26
C LEU A 546 -8.17 -7.08 3.12
N GLY A 547 -9.08 -7.36 4.07
CA GLY A 547 -10.07 -8.44 3.97
C GLY A 547 -11.02 -8.36 2.75
N ASN A 548 -11.02 -7.23 2.02
CA ASN A 548 -11.87 -6.97 0.85
C ASN A 548 -11.15 -7.15 -0.51
N VAL A 549 -9.88 -7.61 -0.51
CA VAL A 549 -9.11 -7.93 -1.73
C VAL A 549 -8.47 -9.32 -1.64
N PRO A 550 -8.27 -10.03 -2.76
CA PRO A 550 -7.40 -11.20 -2.83
C PRO A 550 -5.92 -10.83 -2.64
N ILE A 551 -5.17 -11.69 -1.96
CA ILE A 551 -3.77 -11.46 -1.59
C ILE A 551 -2.98 -12.75 -1.88
N ILE A 552 -2.04 -12.72 -2.82
CA ILE A 552 -1.17 -13.88 -3.14
C ILE A 552 0.30 -13.50 -2.90
N ALA A 553 0.91 -14.04 -1.85
CA ALA A 553 2.33 -13.86 -1.58
C ALA A 553 3.14 -15.10 -2.01
N TRP A 554 4.19 -14.91 -2.81
CA TRP A 554 5.19 -15.94 -3.06
C TRP A 554 6.53 -15.50 -2.48
N GLN A 555 6.94 -16.10 -1.37
CA GLN A 555 8.03 -15.64 -0.50
C GLN A 555 9.25 -16.55 -0.62
N SER A 556 10.42 -15.96 -0.86
CA SER A 556 11.70 -16.64 -0.71
C SER A 556 11.98 -16.83 0.78
N TYR A 557 12.23 -18.07 1.19
CA TYR A 557 12.69 -18.40 2.54
C TYR A 557 14.13 -17.93 2.70
N ASN A 558 14.28 -16.71 3.18
CA ASN A 558 15.55 -16.06 3.43
C ASN A 558 15.48 -15.27 4.74
N ASN A 559 15.96 -15.91 5.80
CA ASN A 559 16.01 -15.32 7.15
C ASN A 559 17.46 -14.95 7.50
N GLN A 560 18.27 -14.63 6.48
CA GLN A 560 19.66 -14.17 6.61
C GLN A 560 19.86 -12.69 6.21
N ILE A 561 18.75 -12.02 5.91
CA ILE A 561 18.64 -10.58 5.63
C ILE A 561 17.34 -10.06 6.25
N PHE A 562 17.13 -8.76 6.27
CA PHE A 562 15.93 -8.16 6.86
C PHE A 562 14.61 -8.46 6.12
N HIS A 563 14.64 -9.00 4.89
CA HIS A 563 13.49 -9.60 4.18
C HIS A 563 13.05 -10.98 4.71
N ASP A 564 13.17 -11.15 6.03
CA ASP A 564 12.81 -12.33 6.82
C ASP A 564 11.42 -12.88 6.44
N SER A 565 11.26 -14.21 6.35
CA SER A 565 10.06 -14.80 5.74
C SER A 565 8.77 -14.61 6.56
N PHE A 566 8.88 -14.22 7.84
CA PHE A 566 7.74 -14.18 8.78
C PHE A 566 6.71 -13.07 8.49
N TYR A 567 7.05 -11.99 7.77
CA TYR A 567 6.13 -10.84 7.61
C TYR A 567 4.80 -11.17 6.90
N ASN A 568 4.78 -12.19 6.04
CA ASN A 568 3.52 -12.67 5.45
C ASN A 568 2.55 -13.22 6.50
N TRP A 569 3.09 -13.81 7.58
CA TRP A 569 2.34 -14.28 8.73
C TRP A 569 2.00 -13.15 9.71
N GLN A 570 2.77 -12.07 9.75
CA GLN A 570 2.40 -10.81 10.43
C GLN A 570 1.21 -10.13 9.73
N VAL A 571 1.20 -10.06 8.40
CA VAL A 571 0.02 -9.64 7.62
C VAL A 571 -1.17 -10.57 7.87
N ARG A 572 -0.93 -11.89 7.95
CA ARG A 572 -1.98 -12.87 8.28
C ARG A 572 -2.57 -12.67 9.68
N ALA A 573 -1.73 -12.34 10.67
CA ALA A 573 -2.15 -12.04 12.03
C ALA A 573 -3.01 -10.77 12.06
N ARG A 574 -2.63 -9.71 11.33
CA ARG A 574 -3.41 -8.47 11.19
C ARG A 574 -4.77 -8.70 10.53
N LEU A 575 -4.79 -9.43 9.41
CA LEU A 575 -6.04 -9.87 8.75
C LEU A 575 -6.95 -10.60 9.74
N THR A 576 -6.41 -11.58 10.47
CA THR A 576 -7.16 -12.39 11.44
C THR A 576 -7.68 -11.54 12.61
N ALA A 577 -6.88 -10.61 13.13
CA ALA A 577 -7.26 -9.71 14.22
C ALA A 577 -8.37 -8.73 13.81
N ALA A 578 -8.32 -8.20 12.58
CA ALA A 578 -9.29 -7.22 12.08
C ALA A 578 -10.57 -7.83 11.48
N ASN A 579 -10.51 -9.05 10.94
CA ASN A 579 -11.58 -9.68 10.15
C ASN A 579 -12.05 -11.04 10.70
N GLY A 580 -11.41 -11.58 11.75
CA GLY A 580 -11.68 -12.90 12.32
C GLY A 580 -11.16 -14.08 11.49
N ASN A 581 -10.61 -13.84 10.29
CA ASN A 581 -10.02 -14.83 9.39
C ASN A 581 -8.98 -14.17 8.47
N ALA A 582 -8.32 -14.96 7.62
CA ALA A 582 -7.43 -14.48 6.56
C ALA A 582 -7.60 -15.29 5.25
N ASP A 583 -8.82 -15.75 4.96
CA ASP A 583 -9.12 -16.67 3.86
C ASP A 583 -9.01 -16.02 2.47
N ASN A 584 -8.81 -14.69 2.44
CA ASN A 584 -8.45 -13.92 1.26
C ASN A 584 -6.93 -13.94 0.95
N GLN A 585 -6.09 -14.42 1.87
CA GLN A 585 -4.63 -14.45 1.73
C GLN A 585 -4.09 -15.86 1.48
N VAL A 586 -3.14 -15.97 0.56
CA VAL A 586 -2.45 -17.21 0.20
C VAL A 586 -0.95 -16.99 0.25
N ILE A 587 -0.21 -17.91 0.90
CA ILE A 587 1.25 -17.84 1.09
C ILE A 587 1.90 -19.06 0.42
N TRP A 588 2.88 -18.80 -0.44
CA TRP A 588 3.66 -19.79 -1.19
C TRP A 588 5.16 -19.65 -0.89
N THR A 589 5.73 -20.54 -0.08
CA THR A 589 7.13 -20.45 0.36
C THR A 589 8.07 -21.29 -0.51
N PHE A 590 9.23 -20.78 -0.90
CA PHE A 590 10.24 -21.53 -1.67
C PHE A 590 11.65 -21.14 -1.24
N GLN A 591 12.66 -21.93 -1.60
CA GLN A 591 14.06 -21.54 -1.43
C GLN A 591 14.79 -21.56 -2.78
N GLY A 592 15.45 -20.45 -3.12
CA GLY A 592 16.17 -20.29 -4.38
C GLY A 592 15.24 -20.08 -5.58
N ASN A 593 14.75 -21.15 -6.20
CA ASN A 593 13.94 -21.08 -7.43
C ASN A 593 12.43 -21.11 -7.10
N PRO A 594 11.64 -20.09 -7.49
CA PRO A 594 10.19 -20.05 -7.25
C PRO A 594 9.36 -20.94 -8.19
N GLY A 595 9.98 -21.61 -9.17
CA GLY A 595 9.28 -22.50 -10.10
C GLY A 595 8.19 -21.79 -10.89
N SER A 596 6.96 -22.31 -10.85
CA SER A 596 5.80 -21.72 -11.52
C SER A 596 5.17 -20.55 -10.75
N PHE A 597 5.50 -20.33 -9.47
CA PHE A 597 4.78 -19.41 -8.58
C PHE A 597 4.54 -17.99 -9.13
N PRO A 598 5.47 -17.32 -9.84
CA PRO A 598 5.21 -15.97 -10.36
C PRO A 598 4.11 -15.97 -11.46
N GLN A 599 4.10 -17.00 -12.31
CA GLN A 599 3.12 -17.16 -13.40
C GLN A 599 1.78 -17.68 -12.87
N ASP A 600 1.83 -18.59 -11.90
CA ASP A 600 0.67 -19.05 -11.15
C ASP A 600 -0.02 -17.91 -10.41
N ALA A 601 0.74 -17.01 -9.76
CA ALA A 601 0.18 -15.90 -9.01
C ALA A 601 -0.56 -14.92 -9.92
N PHE A 602 0.06 -14.52 -11.03
CA PHE A 602 -0.59 -13.66 -12.04
C PHE A 602 -1.87 -14.30 -12.60
N SER A 603 -1.80 -15.59 -12.97
CA SER A 603 -2.92 -16.29 -13.61
C SER A 603 -4.07 -16.59 -12.65
N GLN A 604 -3.77 -16.94 -11.39
CA GLN A 604 -4.77 -17.24 -10.37
C GLN A 604 -5.37 -15.97 -9.76
N MET A 605 -4.61 -14.87 -9.63
CA MET A 605 -5.15 -13.55 -9.28
C MET A 605 -6.20 -13.10 -10.29
N ASP A 606 -5.87 -13.19 -11.58
CA ASP A 606 -6.81 -12.84 -12.65
C ASP A 606 -8.06 -13.74 -12.67
N GLN A 607 -7.90 -15.05 -12.44
CA GLN A 607 -9.03 -15.98 -12.32
C GLN A 607 -9.92 -15.65 -11.11
N TRP A 608 -9.32 -15.26 -9.98
CA TRP A 608 -10.02 -14.88 -8.76
C TRP A 608 -10.83 -13.59 -8.99
N LEU A 609 -10.23 -12.58 -9.61
CA LEU A 609 -10.89 -11.30 -9.89
C LEU A 609 -11.97 -11.43 -10.97
N GLY A 610 -11.76 -12.25 -12.00
CA GLY A 610 -12.80 -12.58 -12.98
C GLY A 610 -14.02 -13.29 -12.37
N LYS A 611 -13.83 -14.14 -11.36
CA LYS A 611 -14.94 -14.72 -10.58
C LYS A 611 -15.62 -13.71 -9.66
N LEU A 612 -14.83 -12.83 -9.03
CA LEU A 612 -15.31 -11.78 -8.12
C LEU A 612 -16.17 -10.74 -8.84
N GLU A 613 -15.77 -10.34 -10.04
CA GLU A 613 -16.54 -9.44 -10.92
C GLU A 613 -17.87 -10.08 -11.38
N ALA A 614 -17.90 -11.40 -11.56
CA ALA A 614 -19.11 -12.15 -11.89
C ALA A 614 -20.04 -12.38 -10.68
N ASP A 615 -19.61 -12.10 -9.45
CA ASP A 615 -20.41 -12.28 -8.24
C ASP A 615 -21.38 -11.11 -8.03
N THR A 616 -22.57 -11.23 -8.62
CA THR A 616 -23.64 -10.23 -8.58
C THR A 616 -24.51 -10.27 -7.31
N SER A 617 -24.12 -11.02 -6.26
CA SER A 617 -24.92 -11.10 -5.03
C SER A 617 -24.93 -9.78 -4.23
N SER A 618 -25.74 -9.72 -3.17
CA SER A 618 -25.76 -8.61 -2.20
C SER A 618 -24.85 -8.85 -0.97
N ASP A 619 -23.97 -9.85 -1.00
CA ASP A 619 -23.07 -10.15 0.13
C ASP A 619 -21.94 -9.11 0.26
N SER A 620 -21.30 -9.05 1.43
CA SER A 620 -20.15 -8.18 1.64
C SER A 620 -18.99 -8.52 0.69
N GLN A 621 -18.21 -7.51 0.34
CA GLN A 621 -17.05 -7.66 -0.54
C GLN A 621 -16.07 -8.73 -0.04
N SER A 622 -15.82 -8.81 1.27
CA SER A 622 -15.02 -9.87 1.90
C SER A 622 -15.59 -11.28 1.67
N VAL A 623 -16.91 -11.49 1.81
CA VAL A 623 -17.57 -12.78 1.55
C VAL A 623 -17.45 -13.17 0.08
N LYS A 624 -17.64 -12.21 -0.84
CA LYS A 624 -17.43 -12.45 -2.27
C LYS A 624 -16.00 -12.81 -2.61
N VAL A 625 -15.01 -12.13 -2.01
CA VAL A 625 -13.58 -12.46 -2.17
C VAL A 625 -13.29 -13.88 -1.73
N MET A 626 -13.75 -14.30 -0.54
CA MET A 626 -13.55 -15.67 -0.07
C MET A 626 -14.22 -16.70 -1.00
N ARG A 627 -15.45 -16.43 -1.47
CA ARG A 627 -16.20 -17.31 -2.39
C ARG A 627 -15.61 -17.38 -3.81
N ALA A 628 -14.99 -16.31 -4.29
CA ALA A 628 -14.38 -16.23 -5.61
C ALA A 628 -13.02 -16.96 -5.72
N ARG A 629 -12.41 -17.35 -4.59
CA ARG A 629 -11.08 -17.99 -4.53
C ARG A 629 -11.01 -19.24 -5.42
N PRO A 630 -10.00 -19.38 -6.32
CA PRO A 630 -9.82 -20.62 -7.07
C PRO A 630 -9.36 -21.76 -6.16
N ALA A 631 -9.90 -22.96 -6.34
CA ALA A 631 -9.64 -24.10 -5.46
C ALA A 631 -8.17 -24.60 -5.47
N ALA A 632 -7.39 -24.24 -6.50
CA ALA A 632 -5.96 -24.53 -6.57
C ALA A 632 -5.08 -23.47 -5.85
N THR A 633 -5.67 -22.32 -5.47
CA THR A 633 -5.00 -21.19 -4.82
C THR A 633 -5.00 -21.39 -3.31
N VAL A 634 -4.41 -22.50 -2.86
CA VAL A 634 -4.19 -22.87 -1.45
C VAL A 634 -2.75 -22.55 -1.04
N ASP A 635 -2.52 -22.42 0.27
CA ASP A 635 -1.17 -22.26 0.81
C ASP A 635 -0.27 -23.44 0.41
N ALA A 636 1.01 -23.18 0.21
CA ALA A 636 1.95 -24.18 -0.28
C ALA A 636 3.40 -23.84 0.02
N CYS A 637 4.28 -24.80 -0.22
CA CYS A 637 5.71 -24.56 -0.36
C CYS A 637 6.33 -25.43 -1.47
N LEU A 638 7.53 -25.06 -1.96
CA LEU A 638 8.34 -25.89 -2.86
C LEU A 638 9.41 -26.65 -2.07
N ILE A 639 9.24 -27.95 -1.88
CA ILE A 639 10.24 -28.83 -1.25
C ILE A 639 10.87 -29.68 -2.35
N GLY A 640 12.17 -29.52 -2.59
CA GLY A 640 12.87 -30.20 -3.69
C GLY A 640 12.28 -29.89 -5.08
N GLY A 641 11.70 -28.70 -5.25
CA GLY A 641 10.96 -28.31 -6.47
C GLY A 641 9.54 -28.88 -6.58
N THR A 642 9.09 -29.71 -5.64
CA THR A 642 7.71 -30.25 -5.61
C THR A 642 6.80 -29.33 -4.79
N LYS A 643 5.62 -28.98 -5.33
CA LYS A 643 4.60 -28.21 -4.59
C LYS A 643 3.93 -29.09 -3.53
N VAL A 644 4.15 -28.73 -2.27
CA VAL A 644 3.57 -29.35 -1.07
C VAL A 644 2.54 -28.41 -0.48
N THR A 645 1.36 -28.92 -0.09
CA THR A 645 0.27 -28.14 0.55
C THR A 645 0.03 -28.57 2.01
N ASP A 646 0.88 -29.44 2.56
CA ASP A 646 0.85 -29.80 3.97
C ASP A 646 1.54 -28.71 4.81
N ALA A 647 0.77 -28.01 5.63
CA ALA A 647 1.25 -26.88 6.42
C ALA A 647 2.29 -27.28 7.48
N ALA A 648 2.23 -28.50 8.02
CA ALA A 648 3.19 -28.98 9.02
C ALA A 648 4.52 -29.36 8.36
N MET A 649 4.49 -29.99 7.19
CA MET A 649 5.69 -30.27 6.40
C MET A 649 6.36 -28.98 5.90
N CYS A 650 5.55 -27.99 5.46
CA CYS A 650 6.08 -26.68 5.08
C CYS A 650 6.71 -25.95 6.28
N LEU A 651 6.03 -25.88 7.44
CA LEU A 651 6.59 -25.24 8.64
C LEU A 651 7.83 -25.96 9.19
N SER A 652 7.87 -27.29 9.10
CA SER A 652 9.05 -28.09 9.50
C SER A 652 10.25 -27.92 8.56
N THR A 653 10.03 -27.48 7.32
CA THR A 653 11.10 -27.20 6.34
C THR A 653 11.51 -25.72 6.38
N TYR A 654 10.53 -24.85 6.63
CA TYR A 654 10.63 -23.39 6.58
C TYR A 654 10.05 -22.79 7.87
N PRO A 655 10.74 -22.94 9.03
CA PRO A 655 10.30 -22.37 10.29
C PRO A 655 10.28 -20.85 10.27
N ASN A 656 9.21 -20.25 10.79
CA ASN A 656 9.10 -18.80 10.98
C ASN A 656 9.95 -18.32 12.16
N PHE A 657 10.51 -17.11 12.02
CA PHE A 657 11.24 -16.40 13.08
C PHE A 657 10.46 -15.17 13.55
N SER A 658 11.13 -14.28 14.29
CA SER A 658 10.53 -13.22 15.10
C SER A 658 11.28 -11.90 14.93
N ASP A 659 10.70 -10.79 15.38
CA ASP A 659 11.40 -9.53 15.59
C ASP A 659 11.75 -9.31 17.09
N PRO A 660 12.59 -8.32 17.45
CA PRO A 660 12.98 -8.04 18.84
C PRO A 660 11.81 -7.59 19.75
N ARG A 661 10.73 -7.02 19.20
CA ARG A 661 9.54 -6.59 19.96
C ARG A 661 8.65 -7.77 20.32
N ILE A 662 8.51 -8.72 19.41
CA ILE A 662 7.85 -10.01 19.67
C ILE A 662 8.65 -10.80 20.73
N VAL A 663 9.99 -10.79 20.68
CA VAL A 663 10.84 -11.32 21.77
C VAL A 663 10.65 -10.56 23.09
N ALA A 664 10.38 -9.25 23.04
CA ALA A 664 10.03 -8.45 24.22
C ALA A 664 8.58 -8.66 24.72
N GLY A 665 7.74 -9.39 23.97
CA GLY A 665 6.39 -9.78 24.37
C GLY A 665 5.24 -9.22 23.51
N ALA A 666 5.52 -8.56 22.39
CA ALA A 666 4.51 -8.15 21.42
C ALA A 666 3.84 -9.37 20.74
N ASP A 667 2.65 -9.17 20.16
CA ASP A 667 2.01 -10.19 19.33
C ASP A 667 2.59 -10.22 17.90
N LEU A 668 2.29 -11.28 17.14
CA LEU A 668 2.76 -11.43 15.76
C LEU A 668 2.24 -10.33 14.82
N ALA A 669 1.11 -9.69 15.13
CA ALA A 669 0.60 -8.58 14.35
C ALA A 669 1.47 -7.32 14.53
N ASN A 670 2.04 -7.11 15.72
CA ASN A 670 2.98 -6.04 16.06
C ASN A 670 2.48 -4.66 15.58
N LEU A 671 1.25 -4.30 16.00
CA LEU A 671 0.59 -3.04 15.61
C LEU A 671 0.95 -1.86 16.53
N ALA A 672 1.56 -2.10 17.69
CA ALA A 672 1.77 -1.06 18.70
C ALA A 672 3.11 -0.31 18.51
N LEU A 673 3.06 0.85 17.84
CA LEU A 673 4.22 1.75 17.67
C LEU A 673 4.84 2.15 19.04
N LYS A 674 3.96 2.56 19.96
CA LYS A 674 4.22 2.79 21.38
C LYS A 674 3.26 1.95 22.21
N CYS A 675 3.79 1.13 23.10
CA CYS A 675 2.98 0.34 24.03
C CYS A 675 2.37 1.21 25.14
N GLN A 676 1.24 0.78 25.70
CA GLN A 676 0.85 1.23 27.05
C GLN A 676 1.77 0.57 28.08
N LEU A 677 1.90 1.15 29.28
CA LEU A 677 2.77 0.63 30.34
C LEU A 677 1.96 -0.02 31.48
N LYS A 678 2.51 -1.08 32.05
CA LYS A 678 2.07 -1.73 33.30
C LYS A 678 3.20 -1.78 34.33
N PRO A 679 2.90 -1.86 35.63
CA PRO A 679 3.90 -2.14 36.66
C PRO A 679 4.65 -3.47 36.40
N VAL A 680 5.90 -3.55 36.84
CA VAL A 680 6.74 -4.74 36.73
C VAL A 680 6.29 -5.81 37.77
N ASP A 681 5.81 -6.95 37.26
CA ASP A 681 5.35 -8.10 38.05
C ASP A 681 6.40 -9.23 38.00
N LEU A 682 6.63 -9.90 39.14
CA LEU A 682 7.48 -11.10 39.23
C LEU A 682 6.93 -12.25 38.37
N ALA A 683 5.62 -12.33 38.19
CA ALA A 683 4.96 -13.35 37.37
C ALA A 683 5.38 -13.29 35.88
N ASP A 684 5.75 -12.12 35.36
CA ASP A 684 6.15 -11.96 33.96
C ASP A 684 7.45 -12.71 33.60
N TYR A 685 8.27 -13.10 34.59
CA TYR A 685 9.62 -13.64 34.35
C TYR A 685 9.73 -15.16 34.41
N ALA A 686 8.61 -15.89 34.48
CA ALA A 686 8.58 -17.37 34.50
C ALA A 686 9.52 -18.01 35.57
N GLY A 687 9.69 -17.34 36.72
CA GLY A 687 10.56 -17.79 37.81
C GLY A 687 12.07 -17.64 37.54
N LYS A 688 12.48 -16.93 36.49
CA LYS A 688 13.89 -16.75 36.10
C LYS A 688 14.60 -15.62 36.86
N LEU A 689 13.85 -14.62 37.34
CA LEU A 689 14.34 -13.52 38.18
C LEU A 689 14.00 -13.77 39.65
N SER A 690 14.91 -13.45 40.56
CA SER A 690 14.63 -13.35 41.99
C SER A 690 13.83 -12.09 42.34
N ALA A 691 13.34 -11.97 43.57
CA ALA A 691 12.70 -10.74 44.04
C ALA A 691 13.63 -9.51 43.89
N THR A 692 14.91 -9.65 44.25
CA THR A 692 15.92 -8.58 44.14
C THR A 692 16.20 -8.20 42.68
N ASP A 693 16.23 -9.17 41.77
CA ASP A 693 16.34 -8.91 40.33
C ASP A 693 15.13 -8.12 39.83
N VAL A 694 13.91 -8.48 40.24
CA VAL A 694 12.67 -7.78 39.86
C VAL A 694 12.60 -6.38 40.46
N ASP A 695 13.09 -6.15 41.69
CA ASP A 695 13.23 -4.82 42.26
C ASP A 695 14.29 -3.97 41.52
N THR A 696 15.33 -4.61 41.00
CA THR A 696 16.28 -3.95 40.08
C THR A 696 15.59 -3.55 38.77
N VAL A 697 14.80 -4.45 38.16
CA VAL A 697 14.04 -4.14 36.93
C VAL A 697 12.98 -3.06 37.17
N ARG A 698 12.34 -3.00 38.35
CA ARG A 698 11.47 -1.87 38.76
C ARG A 698 12.20 -0.53 38.79
N ALA A 699 13.44 -0.51 39.27
CA ALA A 699 14.26 0.70 39.26
C ALA A 699 14.71 1.12 37.83
N LEU A 700 14.90 0.15 36.92
CA LEU A 700 15.19 0.42 35.51
C LEU A 700 13.97 0.95 34.73
N PHE A 701 12.77 0.50 35.10
CA PHE A 701 11.51 0.86 34.45
C PHE A 701 10.55 1.58 35.42
N PRO A 702 10.89 2.82 35.89
CA PRO A 702 10.10 3.54 36.90
C PRO A 702 8.71 3.98 36.41
N GLN A 703 8.47 3.98 35.10
CA GLN A 703 7.15 4.22 34.49
C GLN A 703 6.39 2.92 34.16
N GLY A 704 7.00 1.76 34.40
CA GLY A 704 6.50 0.45 33.98
C GLY A 704 7.10 -0.07 32.67
N VAL A 705 6.68 -1.28 32.31
CA VAL A 705 7.08 -2.04 31.11
C VAL A 705 5.88 -2.23 30.18
N CYS A 706 6.12 -2.58 28.92
CA CYS A 706 5.06 -2.70 27.91
C CYS A 706 3.94 -3.68 28.31
N ASP A 707 2.71 -3.21 28.18
CA ASP A 707 1.47 -3.94 28.36
C ASP A 707 0.86 -4.29 27.00
N TYR A 708 1.43 -5.28 26.34
CA TYR A 708 0.96 -5.79 25.04
C TYR A 708 -0.41 -6.49 25.12
N SER A 709 -1.09 -6.52 26.29
CA SER A 709 -2.49 -6.92 26.39
C SER A 709 -3.47 -5.82 25.94
N LYS A 710 -2.97 -4.60 25.69
CA LYS A 710 -3.74 -3.42 25.29
C LYS A 710 -3.31 -2.89 23.93
N PRO A 711 -4.20 -2.21 23.19
CA PRO A 711 -3.82 -1.40 22.02
C PRO A 711 -2.75 -0.37 22.37
N GLY A 712 -1.90 -0.04 21.40
CA GLY A 712 -0.86 0.97 21.53
C GLY A 712 -1.42 2.38 21.81
N VAL A 713 -0.55 3.27 22.30
CA VAL A 713 -0.91 4.67 22.54
C VAL A 713 -1.29 5.33 21.21
N GLY A 714 -2.49 5.93 21.16
CA GLY A 714 -3.05 6.53 19.95
C GLY A 714 -3.60 5.53 18.92
N GLN A 715 -3.56 4.22 19.16
CA GLN A 715 -4.00 3.20 18.21
C GLN A 715 -5.51 3.27 17.96
N GLN A 716 -5.88 3.40 16.69
CA GLN A 716 -7.24 3.49 16.18
C GLN A 716 -7.31 2.97 14.74
N PRO A 717 -8.49 2.64 14.19
CA PRO A 717 -8.61 2.17 12.81
C PRO A 717 -8.19 3.23 11.78
N VAL A 718 -7.73 2.79 10.60
CA VAL A 718 -7.42 3.71 9.49
C VAL A 718 -8.66 4.49 9.03
N ARG A 719 -8.47 5.76 8.66
CA ARG A 719 -9.49 6.55 7.95
C ARG A 719 -9.36 6.30 6.45
N THR A 720 -10.12 5.36 5.92
CA THR A 720 -10.10 5.05 4.47
C THR A 720 -10.42 6.27 3.62
N TRP A 721 -9.74 6.41 2.49
CA TRP A 721 -9.83 7.56 1.57
C TRP A 721 -9.54 8.93 2.24
N SER A 722 -8.69 8.95 3.27
CA SER A 722 -8.19 10.20 3.85
C SER A 722 -7.29 10.98 2.88
N THR A 723 -7.60 12.27 2.71
CA THR A 723 -6.58 13.30 2.47
C THR A 723 -5.70 13.44 3.71
N TRP A 724 -4.52 14.03 3.58
CA TRP A 724 -3.56 14.21 4.67
C TRP A 724 -4.20 14.70 5.98
N ILE A 725 -4.00 13.92 7.05
CA ILE A 725 -4.44 14.23 8.41
C ILE A 725 -3.20 14.75 9.13
N VAL A 726 -3.13 16.05 9.33
CA VAL A 726 -2.03 16.67 10.08
C VAL A 726 -2.22 16.35 11.57
N ALA A 727 -1.15 15.97 12.26
CA ALA A 727 -1.12 16.01 13.72
C ALA A 727 -1.45 17.44 14.22
N ALA A 728 -2.29 17.54 15.24
CA ALA A 728 -2.90 18.80 15.70
C ALA A 728 -1.95 19.66 16.56
#